data_AF-A0A560K8T9-F1
#
_entry.id   AF-A0A560K8T9-F1
#
_cell.length_a   1.000
_cell.length_b   1.000
_cell.length_c   1.000
_cell.angle_alpha   90.00
_cell.angle_beta   90.00
_cell.angle_gamma   90.00
#
_symmetry.space_group_name_H-M   'P 1'
#
loop_
_entity.id
_entity.type
_entity.pdbx_description
1 polymer ?
#
loop_
_entity_poly.entity_id
_entity_poly.type
_entity_poly.pdbx_seq_one_letter_code
_entity_poly.pdbx_strand_id
1 'polypeptide(L)'
;MGSYDTLYLNSSGNTISLTGGNSTVNLSSGVSGNTVKVQTTTGSGTVTVNGAGTLNSIAASSGTIATSGTVTVNDSGNILWLAGAQATLSGIAANLTLNATAATTVLTVTDTGKAFTVGGGNQVSLIGSSETVTMNSGTLVNSSGSNTLVASGSSTLIAAAGTSVLVGSGSGATLKVTGGSAKVRYDASNMTINLSTGHATASNSSTSDALIGISSVIVNGGTDTITLGASQSATLSGSGNSVSAANGANVTIAGGGYQNTANEVTLSNGIMALTVDARANLTGSGNHVSSGSNDNVGVTGDNNTLTATGSGDGFWITGSNDKVIVQGTQAQINGNSVAISLSANASATLNGNGNTVTMASGSALHITGGGRVASTNTVTLSSSTVTLDQDSRADLTGSANQVTITGTVNVAVSGTQNTITSTASGSGIYVGGAASGGSTVTVSDTGGSNTIYVYANTQSAVDVLTVTGNGDIINMNSNWNLTLSGSGNTVGMIAGETISITGGGEFATANTVTLSNGTLILGQHARANLTGSGNHVTSGSNNNVGVAGDNNTLTATGSGDGFWITGSNDTVIVQSTQAQINGSNVAISLWANASATLNGNGNTVTMASGSALHITGGGWVAATNTVTLSSSTVTLDQDSRADLTGDANQVTITGTVNVAVSGTQNTITATASGSGIFVGGAAGGGSTVTVSDTGGGNTIYVYANTQSTVDVLTVTGNGDTINMNSNWKLTLSGSGNTVGMIAGETISITGGGEFATANTVTLSNGTLILGQHARANLTGSGNQVTLGNNDNLGVDGSHNVLTATGSGDGLWISGASNTANISNGSVFVGGSQTAINGDNNAITLYAGVGATVSGKNELISTVGANTTVALSTNGVGPSGELDLFVTHDQVWLQQSGNDLIIDQVNGTQDVTLKDWFLQSPGGTYDHQVATIKASDGVTLSSASITNLFSTSHTGASDSVLLNSWKS
;
A
#
# COMPACT_ATOMS: atom_id res chain seq x y z
N MET A 1 77.28 -32.69 71.09
CA MET A 1 76.26 -33.77 71.08
C MET A 1 76.62 -34.80 70.04
N GLY A 2 76.30 -36.07 70.31
CA GLY A 2 76.48 -37.18 69.39
C GLY A 2 75.41 -37.21 68.30
N SER A 3 75.31 -38.34 67.60
CA SER A 3 74.30 -38.56 66.57
C SER A 3 72.98 -39.06 67.19
N TYR A 4 71.83 -38.72 66.59
CA TYR A 4 70.46 -39.11 67.04
C TYR A 4 69.98 -38.51 68.37
N ASP A 5 70.64 -37.48 68.88
CA ASP A 5 70.24 -36.88 70.15
C ASP A 5 69.07 -35.89 69.98
N THR A 6 68.18 -35.79 70.96
CA THR A 6 67.18 -34.70 71.05
C THR A 6 67.48 -33.81 72.25
N LEU A 7 67.71 -32.52 72.04
CA LEU A 7 67.95 -31.53 73.09
C LEU A 7 66.76 -30.60 73.23
N TYR A 8 66.30 -30.36 74.46
CA TYR A 8 65.32 -29.31 74.75
C TYR A 8 66.01 -28.13 75.42
N LEU A 9 65.87 -26.94 74.85
CA LEU A 9 66.42 -25.70 75.40
C LEU A 9 65.29 -24.86 76.01
N ASN A 10 65.34 -24.73 77.33
CA ASN A 10 64.39 -23.98 78.13
C ASN A 10 64.96 -22.67 78.70
N SER A 11 66.19 -22.29 78.34
CA SER A 11 66.85 -21.06 78.80
C SER A 11 67.55 -20.32 77.65
N SER A 12 67.74 -19.01 77.83
CA SER A 12 68.34 -18.10 76.86
C SER A 12 69.89 -18.07 76.93
N GLY A 13 70.56 -17.72 75.84
CA GLY A 13 72.01 -17.44 75.81
C GLY A 13 72.98 -18.64 75.73
N ASN A 14 72.48 -19.87 75.55
CA ASN A 14 73.28 -21.08 75.44
C ASN A 14 74.06 -21.15 74.11
N THR A 15 75.27 -21.74 74.13
CA THR A 15 76.01 -22.12 72.91
C THR A 15 76.19 -23.64 72.87
N ILE A 16 75.72 -24.29 71.81
CA ILE A 16 75.65 -25.76 71.71
C ILE A 16 76.41 -26.22 70.48
N SER A 17 77.40 -27.10 70.64
CA SER A 17 78.08 -27.75 69.52
C SER A 17 77.52 -29.15 69.26
N LEU A 18 76.96 -29.35 68.08
CA LEU A 18 76.50 -30.62 67.55
C LEU A 18 77.58 -31.20 66.65
N THR A 19 78.12 -32.37 67.01
CA THR A 19 79.23 -33.01 66.27
C THR A 19 78.79 -34.30 65.55
N GLY A 20 77.63 -34.87 65.89
CA GLY A 20 76.99 -36.00 65.20
C GLY A 20 75.77 -35.58 64.34
N GLY A 21 75.31 -36.49 63.46
CA GLY A 21 74.15 -36.27 62.57
C GLY A 21 72.83 -36.85 63.12
N ASN A 22 71.68 -36.55 62.50
CA ASN A 22 70.33 -37.01 62.91
C ASN A 22 69.84 -36.48 64.27
N SER A 23 70.37 -35.36 64.75
CA SER A 23 70.04 -34.80 66.06
C SER A 23 68.99 -33.68 65.95
N THR A 24 68.10 -33.59 66.93
CA THR A 24 67.05 -32.56 67.03
C THR A 24 67.32 -31.60 68.19
N VAL A 25 67.16 -30.30 68.00
CA VAL A 25 67.18 -29.29 69.06
C VAL A 25 65.82 -28.60 69.08
N ASN A 26 65.08 -28.74 70.17
CA ASN A 26 63.79 -28.12 70.40
C ASN A 26 63.94 -26.93 71.35
N LEU A 27 63.51 -25.73 70.97
CA LEU A 27 63.47 -24.55 71.84
C LEU A 27 62.08 -24.33 72.42
N SER A 28 61.99 -24.16 73.73
CA SER A 28 60.76 -23.74 74.39
C SER A 28 60.39 -22.30 74.00
N SER A 29 59.10 -21.96 74.06
CA SER A 29 58.66 -20.59 73.76
C SER A 29 59.27 -19.56 74.73
N GLY A 30 59.55 -18.34 74.22
CA GLY A 30 60.11 -17.24 75.02
C GLY A 30 61.63 -17.31 75.28
N VAL A 31 62.29 -18.36 74.80
CA VAL A 31 63.75 -18.53 74.88
C VAL A 31 64.44 -17.77 73.73
N SER A 32 65.51 -17.01 74.02
CA SER A 32 66.22 -16.19 73.02
C SER A 32 67.75 -16.21 73.18
N GLY A 33 68.51 -15.71 72.20
CA GLY A 33 69.96 -15.52 72.35
C GLY A 33 70.81 -16.79 72.28
N ASN A 34 70.21 -17.96 72.01
CA ASN A 34 70.94 -19.23 71.87
C ASN A 34 71.70 -19.29 70.54
N THR A 35 72.84 -20.01 70.53
CA THR A 35 73.67 -20.30 69.37
C THR A 35 73.86 -21.81 69.20
N VAL A 36 73.54 -22.36 68.03
CA VAL A 36 73.75 -23.79 67.73
C VAL A 36 74.84 -23.92 66.67
N LYS A 37 76.01 -24.44 67.06
CA LYS A 37 77.10 -24.76 66.16
C LYS A 37 76.96 -26.18 65.63
N VAL A 38 76.93 -26.37 64.33
CA VAL A 38 76.83 -27.70 63.70
C VAL A 38 78.13 -28.04 62.99
N GLN A 39 78.81 -29.10 63.42
CA GLN A 39 80.08 -29.55 62.88
C GLN A 39 80.01 -31.06 62.62
N THR A 40 79.42 -31.47 61.49
CA THR A 40 79.33 -32.89 61.12
C THR A 40 80.66 -33.36 60.53
N THR A 41 81.43 -34.18 61.24
CA THR A 41 82.79 -34.51 60.81
C THR A 41 82.88 -35.61 59.75
N THR A 42 81.86 -36.45 59.55
CA THR A 42 81.77 -37.43 58.42
C THR A 42 80.39 -38.12 58.40
N GLY A 43 79.66 -38.09 57.28
CA GLY A 43 78.48 -38.92 57.01
C GLY A 43 77.13 -38.18 56.91
N SER A 44 76.23 -38.66 56.04
CA SER A 44 74.88 -38.13 55.82
C SER A 44 74.03 -38.17 57.10
N GLY A 45 73.57 -37.02 57.60
CA GLY A 45 72.65 -36.96 58.73
C GLY A 45 71.94 -35.62 58.81
N THR A 46 70.71 -35.62 59.32
CA THR A 46 69.86 -34.42 59.40
C THR A 46 70.01 -33.74 60.76
N VAL A 47 70.21 -32.43 60.82
CA VAL A 47 70.08 -31.69 62.09
C VAL A 47 68.80 -30.89 62.04
N THR A 48 67.86 -31.19 62.93
CA THR A 48 66.58 -30.49 63.01
C THR A 48 66.60 -29.51 64.16
N VAL A 49 66.31 -28.23 63.91
CA VAL A 49 66.07 -27.24 64.96
C VAL A 49 64.60 -26.83 64.89
N ASN A 50 63.84 -27.15 65.95
CA ASN A 50 62.45 -26.77 66.12
C ASN A 50 62.31 -25.80 67.29
N GLY A 51 61.34 -24.89 67.29
CA GLY A 51 61.09 -24.03 68.45
C GLY A 51 60.14 -22.88 68.17
N ALA A 52 59.79 -22.12 69.19
CA ALA A 52 59.00 -20.88 69.11
C ALA A 52 59.75 -19.70 69.75
N GLY A 53 61.08 -19.67 69.61
CA GLY A 53 61.99 -18.76 70.30
C GLY A 53 63.16 -18.35 69.40
N THR A 54 63.67 -17.13 69.53
CA THR A 54 64.62 -16.56 68.57
C THR A 54 66.05 -17.10 68.77
N LEU A 55 66.57 -17.87 67.81
CA LEU A 55 67.99 -18.20 67.73
C LEU A 55 68.79 -16.99 67.27
N ASN A 56 69.92 -16.72 67.92
CA ASN A 56 70.82 -15.64 67.51
C ASN A 56 71.72 -16.07 66.34
N SER A 57 72.19 -17.32 66.36
CA SER A 57 72.92 -17.91 65.22
C SER A 57 72.88 -19.43 65.22
N ILE A 58 72.61 -20.04 64.07
CA ILE A 58 73.10 -21.41 63.80
C ILE A 58 74.40 -21.24 63.03
N ALA A 59 75.54 -21.72 63.53
CA ALA A 59 76.83 -21.54 62.85
C ALA A 59 77.45 -22.89 62.47
N ALA A 60 77.54 -23.19 61.18
CA ALA A 60 78.34 -24.32 60.73
C ALA A 60 79.84 -23.94 60.78
N SER A 61 80.52 -24.22 61.89
CA SER A 61 81.89 -23.71 62.12
C SER A 61 82.94 -24.46 61.31
N SER A 62 83.62 -23.72 60.42
CA SER A 62 84.94 -23.97 59.79
C SER A 62 85.22 -25.32 59.10
N GLY A 63 84.25 -26.22 59.04
CA GLY A 63 84.37 -27.52 58.39
C GLY A 63 83.12 -27.79 57.56
N THR A 64 83.35 -28.25 56.35
CA THR A 64 82.40 -28.85 55.42
C THR A 64 81.20 -29.50 56.14
N ILE A 65 79.95 -29.12 55.82
CA ILE A 65 78.86 -30.11 55.89
C ILE A 65 79.20 -31.08 54.75
N ALA A 66 80.09 -32.04 55.03
CA ALA A 66 80.62 -32.95 54.03
C ALA A 66 79.49 -33.88 53.58
N THR A 67 79.05 -33.65 52.35
CA THR A 67 78.31 -34.58 51.49
C THR A 67 77.07 -35.21 52.14
N SER A 68 75.88 -34.66 51.84
CA SER A 68 74.52 -35.22 52.02
C SER A 68 73.79 -35.11 53.38
N GLY A 69 74.20 -34.21 54.30
CA GLY A 69 73.41 -33.88 55.50
C GLY A 69 72.43 -32.71 55.29
N THR A 70 71.23 -32.80 55.86
CA THR A 70 70.16 -31.78 55.76
C THR A 70 70.04 -30.98 57.06
N VAL A 71 69.96 -29.64 56.99
CA VAL A 71 69.60 -28.82 58.16
C VAL A 71 68.13 -28.41 58.04
N THR A 72 67.33 -28.76 59.05
CA THR A 72 65.93 -28.38 59.13
C THR A 72 65.73 -27.23 60.10
N VAL A 73 65.17 -26.10 59.65
CA VAL A 73 64.92 -24.90 60.47
C VAL A 73 63.43 -24.54 60.45
N ASN A 74 62.67 -25.15 61.35
CA ASN A 74 61.20 -25.08 61.39
C ASN A 74 60.63 -23.84 62.11
N ASP A 75 61.43 -22.78 62.34
CA ASP A 75 61.02 -21.59 63.09
C ASP A 75 61.40 -20.27 62.38
N SER A 76 60.52 -19.28 62.45
CA SER A 76 60.58 -18.00 61.73
C SER A 76 61.48 -16.96 62.41
N GLY A 77 62.15 -16.10 61.64
CA GLY A 77 62.94 -14.97 62.17
C GLY A 77 64.36 -15.31 62.65
N ASN A 78 64.84 -16.52 62.37
CA ASN A 78 66.17 -16.98 62.75
C ASN A 78 67.27 -16.51 61.76
N ILE A 79 68.50 -16.38 62.26
CA ILE A 79 69.70 -16.14 61.43
C ILE A 79 70.56 -17.42 61.38
N LEU A 80 70.79 -17.96 60.18
CA LEU A 80 71.66 -19.11 59.93
C LEU A 80 72.96 -18.63 59.27
N TRP A 81 74.07 -18.84 59.96
CA TRP A 81 75.42 -18.53 59.48
C TRP A 81 76.05 -19.77 58.82
N LEU A 82 76.37 -19.66 57.53
CA LEU A 82 76.97 -20.71 56.72
C LEU A 82 78.45 -20.36 56.46
N ALA A 83 79.38 -21.06 57.12
CA ALA A 83 80.83 -20.83 56.89
C ALA A 83 81.48 -21.88 55.97
N GLY A 84 80.72 -22.87 55.49
CA GLY A 84 81.20 -23.96 54.62
C GLY A 84 80.89 -23.75 53.13
N ALA A 85 81.55 -24.57 52.28
CA ALA A 85 81.41 -24.51 50.83
C ALA A 85 80.11 -25.13 50.28
N GLN A 86 79.43 -26.00 51.02
CA GLN A 86 78.15 -26.62 50.62
C GLN A 86 77.22 -26.79 51.84
N ALA A 87 75.91 -26.56 51.68
CA ALA A 87 74.86 -26.80 52.67
C ALA A 87 73.55 -27.21 52.00
N THR A 88 72.82 -28.18 52.57
CA THR A 88 71.46 -28.57 52.14
C THR A 88 70.45 -28.20 53.22
N LEU A 89 69.40 -27.44 52.88
CA LEU A 89 68.33 -27.03 53.79
C LEU A 89 66.98 -27.68 53.41
N SER A 90 66.21 -28.07 54.43
CA SER A 90 64.81 -28.51 54.32
C SER A 90 63.99 -27.96 55.49
N GLY A 91 62.66 -28.09 55.47
CA GLY A 91 61.73 -27.52 56.45
C GLY A 91 61.95 -26.04 56.76
N ILE A 92 62.25 -25.22 55.76
CA ILE A 92 62.45 -23.77 55.88
C ILE A 92 61.13 -23.11 56.29
N ALA A 93 61.14 -22.43 57.44
CA ALA A 93 60.08 -21.52 57.88
C ALA A 93 60.18 -20.14 57.21
N ALA A 94 59.09 -19.36 57.22
CA ALA A 94 59.06 -18.02 56.66
C ALA A 94 60.04 -17.06 57.39
N ASN A 95 60.62 -16.11 56.67
CA ASN A 95 61.51 -15.06 57.20
C ASN A 95 62.86 -15.54 57.77
N LEU A 96 63.37 -16.69 57.31
CA LEU A 96 64.74 -17.12 57.61
C LEU A 96 65.75 -16.15 56.98
N THR A 97 66.79 -15.75 57.71
CA THR A 97 67.93 -14.98 57.17
C THR A 97 69.19 -15.85 57.13
N LEU A 98 69.87 -15.91 55.98
CA LEU A 98 71.09 -16.68 55.77
C LEU A 98 72.30 -15.74 55.63
N ASN A 99 73.34 -15.91 56.45
CA ASN A 99 74.61 -15.19 56.31
C ASN A 99 75.71 -16.16 55.90
N ALA A 100 76.15 -16.11 54.65
CA ALA A 100 77.27 -16.91 54.16
C ALA A 100 78.58 -16.15 54.40
N THR A 101 79.53 -16.73 55.13
CA THR A 101 80.82 -16.09 55.41
C THR A 101 81.97 -16.65 54.58
N ALA A 102 81.75 -17.74 53.85
CA ALA A 102 82.75 -18.30 52.94
C ALA A 102 82.81 -17.52 51.61
N ALA A 103 83.96 -17.61 50.92
CA ALA A 103 84.14 -16.99 49.61
C ALA A 103 83.12 -17.49 48.57
N THR A 104 82.77 -18.78 48.63
CA THR A 104 81.75 -19.44 47.79
C THR A 104 81.00 -20.48 48.61
N THR A 105 79.67 -20.37 48.71
CA THR A 105 78.79 -21.31 49.42
C THR A 105 77.74 -21.85 48.46
N VAL A 106 77.68 -23.17 48.23
CA VAL A 106 76.56 -23.82 47.52
C VAL A 106 75.46 -24.11 48.54
N LEU A 107 74.25 -23.65 48.26
CA LEU A 107 73.04 -23.83 49.05
C LEU A 107 72.04 -24.66 48.24
N THR A 108 71.80 -25.89 48.64
CA THR A 108 70.71 -26.71 48.11
C THR A 108 69.48 -26.53 48.98
N VAL A 109 68.35 -26.12 48.41
CA VAL A 109 67.07 -26.02 49.10
C VAL A 109 66.16 -27.10 48.55
N THR A 110 65.71 -28.01 49.40
CA THR A 110 64.84 -29.12 48.98
C THR A 110 63.35 -28.80 49.06
N ASP A 111 62.98 -27.71 49.76
CA ASP A 111 61.60 -27.29 49.90
C ASP A 111 61.20 -26.33 48.78
N THR A 112 60.00 -26.50 48.22
CA THR A 112 59.47 -25.61 47.19
C THR A 112 58.55 -24.54 47.80
N GLY A 113 58.44 -23.38 47.14
CA GLY A 113 57.48 -22.33 47.54
C GLY A 113 57.89 -21.49 48.76
N LYS A 114 59.16 -21.56 49.21
CA LYS A 114 59.62 -20.89 50.42
C LYS A 114 60.18 -19.49 50.15
N ALA A 115 60.06 -18.60 51.12
CA ALA A 115 60.62 -17.25 51.08
C ALA A 115 61.65 -17.04 52.21
N PHE A 116 62.86 -16.60 51.85
CA PHE A 116 63.94 -16.31 52.81
C PHE A 116 64.88 -15.21 52.31
N THR A 117 65.66 -14.64 53.22
CA THR A 117 66.64 -13.57 52.94
C THR A 117 68.06 -14.11 53.07
N VAL A 118 68.99 -13.59 52.28
CA VAL A 118 70.42 -13.81 52.40
C VAL A 118 71.05 -12.47 52.80
N GLY A 119 71.44 -12.35 54.07
CA GLY A 119 71.84 -11.09 54.71
C GLY A 119 73.26 -10.62 54.36
N GLY A 120 74.19 -11.53 54.04
CA GLY A 120 75.55 -11.19 53.59
C GLY A 120 76.39 -12.40 53.17
N GLY A 121 77.32 -12.18 52.22
CA GLY A 121 78.30 -13.16 51.75
C GLY A 121 78.92 -12.81 50.39
N ASN A 122 80.04 -13.43 50.00
CA ASN A 122 80.68 -13.15 48.70
C ASN A 122 79.90 -13.78 47.53
N GLN A 123 79.65 -15.11 47.59
CA GLN A 123 78.89 -15.84 46.58
C GLN A 123 78.08 -17.02 47.19
N VAL A 124 76.78 -17.09 46.92
CA VAL A 124 75.86 -18.18 47.28
C VAL A 124 75.31 -18.84 46.01
N SER A 125 75.41 -20.15 45.84
CA SER A 125 74.82 -20.89 44.70
C SER A 125 73.58 -21.67 45.13
N LEU A 126 72.39 -21.24 44.74
CA LEU A 126 71.11 -21.89 45.00
C LEU A 126 70.84 -23.07 44.05
N ILE A 127 70.40 -24.19 44.60
CA ILE A 127 69.88 -25.36 43.88
C ILE A 127 68.50 -25.68 44.48
N GLY A 128 67.41 -25.22 43.86
CA GLY A 128 66.01 -25.32 44.33
C GLY A 128 65.00 -24.92 43.24
N SER A 129 63.69 -24.94 43.51
CA SER A 129 62.65 -24.47 42.57
C SER A 129 61.40 -23.90 43.26
N SER A 130 60.86 -22.81 42.71
CA SER A 130 59.72 -22.04 43.23
C SER A 130 59.99 -21.29 44.54
N GLU A 131 61.25 -21.00 44.88
CA GLU A 131 61.59 -20.15 46.02
C GLU A 131 61.53 -18.65 45.70
N THR A 132 61.30 -17.82 46.72
CA THR A 132 61.51 -16.37 46.69
C THR A 132 62.69 -16.00 47.58
N VAL A 133 63.80 -15.54 47.01
CA VAL A 133 65.05 -15.31 47.74
C VAL A 133 65.48 -13.86 47.64
N THR A 134 65.54 -13.15 48.76
CA THR A 134 66.02 -11.76 48.81
C THR A 134 67.50 -11.71 49.14
N MET A 135 68.32 -11.05 48.33
CA MET A 135 69.76 -10.87 48.55
C MET A 135 70.04 -9.44 49.04
N ASN A 136 70.58 -9.28 50.25
CA ASN A 136 70.93 -7.98 50.81
C ASN A 136 72.28 -7.42 50.31
N SER A 137 73.26 -8.30 50.10
CA SER A 137 74.60 -7.94 49.60
C SER A 137 75.33 -9.18 49.08
N GLY A 138 76.23 -9.05 48.10
CA GLY A 138 76.98 -10.19 47.55
C GLY A 138 76.41 -10.77 46.27
N THR A 139 76.87 -11.96 45.87
CA THR A 139 76.41 -12.68 44.67
C THR A 139 75.50 -13.86 45.02
N LEU A 140 74.34 -13.97 44.39
CA LEU A 140 73.45 -15.15 44.43
C LEU A 140 73.39 -15.76 43.03
N VAL A 141 73.78 -17.02 42.89
CA VAL A 141 73.76 -17.80 41.64
C VAL A 141 72.67 -18.85 41.74
N ASN A 142 71.59 -18.73 40.97
CA ASN A 142 70.63 -19.81 40.84
C ASN A 142 71.08 -20.81 39.79
N SER A 143 71.60 -21.95 40.25
CA SER A 143 72.23 -22.99 39.42
C SER A 143 71.21 -23.94 38.78
N SER A 144 69.98 -24.01 39.29
CA SER A 144 68.89 -24.81 38.72
C SER A 144 67.51 -24.30 39.15
N GLY A 145 66.45 -24.66 38.42
CA GLY A 145 65.05 -24.38 38.78
C GLY A 145 64.56 -22.96 38.48
N SER A 146 63.29 -22.70 38.80
CA SER A 146 62.59 -21.44 38.49
C SER A 146 62.21 -20.72 39.78
N ASN A 147 62.99 -19.71 40.14
CA ASN A 147 62.88 -18.97 41.41
C ASN A 147 62.63 -17.48 41.18
N THR A 148 62.09 -16.79 42.18
CA THR A 148 62.03 -15.32 42.22
C THR A 148 63.17 -14.81 43.08
N LEU A 149 64.16 -14.16 42.50
CA LEU A 149 65.33 -13.65 43.21
C LEU A 149 65.20 -12.14 43.34
N VAL A 150 65.22 -11.59 44.55
CA VAL A 150 65.02 -10.15 44.80
C VAL A 150 66.32 -9.51 45.21
N ALA A 151 66.77 -8.51 44.47
CA ALA A 151 67.97 -7.75 44.79
C ALA A 151 67.64 -6.60 45.74
N SER A 152 68.43 -6.43 46.79
CA SER A 152 68.47 -5.21 47.60
C SER A 152 69.82 -4.52 47.40
N GLY A 153 69.78 -3.20 47.15
CA GLY A 153 70.97 -2.37 46.91
C GLY A 153 71.85 -2.88 45.76
N SER A 154 73.15 -3.01 46.02
CA SER A 154 74.18 -3.37 45.02
C SER A 154 74.48 -4.88 44.93
N SER A 155 73.50 -5.73 45.20
CA SER A 155 73.66 -7.20 45.13
C SER A 155 73.77 -7.70 43.67
N THR A 156 74.40 -8.85 43.46
CA THR A 156 74.51 -9.52 42.16
C THR A 156 73.62 -10.78 42.15
N LEU A 157 72.67 -10.87 41.23
CA LEU A 157 71.83 -12.04 41.01
C LEU A 157 72.19 -12.67 39.66
N ILE A 158 72.46 -13.98 39.63
CA ILE A 158 72.80 -14.73 38.42
C ILE A 158 71.82 -15.88 38.26
N ALA A 159 71.08 -15.94 37.16
CA ALA A 159 70.33 -17.14 36.76
C ALA A 159 71.14 -17.94 35.74
N ALA A 160 71.62 -19.13 36.14
CA ALA A 160 72.45 -19.98 35.29
C ALA A 160 71.65 -21.00 34.47
N ALA A 161 70.42 -21.32 34.89
CA ALA A 161 69.49 -22.20 34.18
C ALA A 161 68.02 -21.87 34.54
N GLY A 162 67.06 -22.48 33.85
CA GLY A 162 65.62 -22.39 34.17
C GLY A 162 64.93 -21.10 33.71
N THR A 163 63.80 -20.77 34.34
CA THR A 163 62.94 -19.62 33.98
C THR A 163 62.73 -18.66 35.16
N SER A 164 63.79 -18.41 35.93
CA SER A 164 63.74 -17.56 37.13
C SER A 164 63.36 -16.10 36.81
N VAL A 165 62.81 -15.39 37.79
CA VAL A 165 62.53 -13.95 37.73
C VAL A 165 63.50 -13.22 38.66
N LEU A 166 64.35 -12.36 38.10
CA LEU A 166 65.28 -11.52 38.85
C LEU A 166 64.62 -10.15 39.07
N VAL A 167 64.30 -9.82 40.32
CA VAL A 167 63.61 -8.58 40.69
C VAL A 167 64.63 -7.53 41.07
N GLY A 168 64.65 -6.43 40.34
CA GLY A 168 65.53 -5.28 40.57
C GLY A 168 64.80 -4.10 41.19
N SER A 169 65.58 -3.15 41.71
CA SER A 169 65.08 -1.87 42.25
C SER A 169 65.58 -0.65 41.45
N GLY A 170 66.47 -0.84 40.48
CA GLY A 170 67.08 0.25 39.71
C GLY A 170 68.04 1.09 40.53
N SER A 171 68.67 0.50 41.55
CA SER A 171 69.48 1.18 42.55
C SER A 171 70.91 0.60 42.68
N GLY A 172 71.39 -0.15 41.68
CA GLY A 172 72.80 -0.57 41.57
C GLY A 172 73.06 -2.07 41.59
N ALA A 173 72.03 -2.92 41.46
CA ALA A 173 72.18 -4.37 41.45
C ALA A 173 72.76 -4.87 40.11
N THR A 174 73.44 -6.02 40.09
CA THR A 174 73.79 -6.70 38.83
C THR A 174 72.86 -7.89 38.62
N LEU A 175 72.01 -7.85 37.60
CA LEU A 175 71.09 -8.93 37.23
C LEU A 175 71.60 -9.61 35.96
N LYS A 176 71.99 -10.88 36.07
CA LYS A 176 72.66 -11.62 35.00
C LYS A 176 71.97 -12.93 34.67
N VAL A 177 71.85 -13.21 33.38
CA VAL A 177 71.42 -14.52 32.87
C VAL A 177 72.56 -15.12 32.06
N THR A 178 73.01 -16.31 32.44
CA THR A 178 74.07 -17.06 31.72
C THR A 178 73.55 -18.31 31.02
N GLY A 179 72.33 -18.73 31.31
CA GLY A 179 71.64 -19.86 30.67
C GLY A 179 70.15 -19.90 31.05
N GLY A 180 69.34 -20.60 30.27
CA GLY A 180 67.88 -20.63 30.43
C GLY A 180 67.17 -19.40 29.82
N SER A 181 65.92 -19.16 30.23
CA SER A 181 65.03 -18.10 29.72
C SER A 181 64.50 -17.21 30.86
N ALA A 182 65.35 -16.94 31.85
CA ALA A 182 65.02 -16.08 32.98
C ALA A 182 64.71 -14.63 32.55
N LYS A 183 63.87 -13.95 33.33
CA LYS A 183 63.39 -12.59 33.07
C LYS A 183 63.80 -11.65 34.19
N VAL A 184 63.84 -10.34 33.93
CA VAL A 184 63.92 -9.34 35.00
C VAL A 184 62.56 -8.74 35.31
N ARG A 185 62.31 -8.34 36.56
CA ARG A 185 61.05 -7.70 36.98
C ARG A 185 61.33 -6.41 37.75
N TYR A 186 60.58 -5.37 37.43
CA TYR A 186 60.57 -4.09 38.13
C TYR A 186 59.15 -3.76 38.57
N ASP A 187 58.98 -3.49 39.87
CA ASP A 187 57.68 -3.21 40.49
C ASP A 187 57.45 -1.71 40.77
N ALA A 188 58.51 -0.91 40.77
CA ALA A 188 58.41 0.54 41.00
C ALA A 188 57.99 1.28 39.72
N SER A 189 57.29 2.40 39.89
CA SER A 189 56.94 3.35 38.82
C SER A 189 58.07 4.36 38.58
N ASN A 190 58.06 5.02 37.42
CA ASN A 190 59.05 6.00 36.97
C ASN A 190 60.47 5.40 36.87
N MET A 191 60.57 4.21 36.32
CA MET A 191 61.81 3.51 36.00
C MET A 191 62.24 3.84 34.57
N THR A 192 63.54 4.01 34.33
CA THR A 192 64.13 3.98 33.00
C THR A 192 64.85 2.65 32.80
N ILE A 193 64.31 1.78 31.95
CA ILE A 193 64.79 0.42 31.69
C ILE A 193 65.26 0.35 30.24
N ASN A 194 66.54 0.09 30.01
CA ASN A 194 67.11 -0.07 28.69
C ASN A 194 67.79 -1.45 28.57
N LEU A 195 67.09 -2.40 27.94
CA LEU A 195 67.62 -3.73 27.70
C LEU A 195 68.65 -3.77 26.56
N SER A 196 68.69 -2.75 25.69
CA SER A 196 69.68 -2.66 24.61
C SER A 196 71.07 -2.25 25.12
N THR A 197 71.12 -1.33 26.09
CA THR A 197 72.37 -0.92 26.77
C THR A 197 72.65 -1.73 28.03
N GLY A 198 71.68 -2.50 28.51
CA GLY A 198 71.82 -3.35 29.69
C GLY A 198 71.76 -2.59 31.01
N HIS A 199 70.87 -1.60 31.15
CA HIS A 199 70.74 -0.79 32.38
C HIS A 199 69.30 -0.54 32.80
N ALA A 200 69.04 -0.43 34.10
CA ALA A 200 67.76 0.06 34.63
C ALA A 200 67.95 0.99 35.83
N THR A 201 67.24 2.11 35.86
CA THR A 201 67.44 3.19 36.87
C THR A 201 66.11 3.68 37.39
N ALA A 202 65.97 3.80 38.71
CA ALA A 202 64.83 4.50 39.31
C ALA A 202 65.02 6.03 39.20
N SER A 203 63.94 6.79 38.99
CA SER A 203 64.01 8.26 38.75
C SER A 203 64.72 9.08 39.82
N ASN A 204 64.83 8.59 41.05
CA ASN A 204 65.50 9.24 42.16
C ASN A 204 66.84 8.59 42.56
N SER A 205 67.33 7.65 41.76
CA SER A 205 68.59 6.95 41.98
C SER A 205 69.74 7.60 41.20
N SER A 206 70.93 7.61 41.79
CA SER A 206 72.19 7.97 41.11
C SER A 206 72.95 6.76 40.57
N THR A 207 72.47 5.55 40.86
CA THR A 207 73.05 4.27 40.44
C THR A 207 72.04 3.48 39.63
N SER A 208 72.50 2.73 38.63
CA SER A 208 71.67 1.88 37.78
C SER A 208 71.96 0.42 38.05
N ASP A 209 70.94 -0.42 37.96
CA ASP A 209 71.15 -1.85 37.84
C ASP A 209 71.87 -2.17 36.51
N ALA A 210 72.76 -3.16 36.52
CA ALA A 210 73.42 -3.71 35.33
C ALA A 210 72.71 -4.99 34.89
N LEU A 211 72.22 -5.02 33.66
CA LEU A 211 71.43 -6.10 33.07
C LEU A 211 72.28 -6.84 32.02
N ILE A 212 72.64 -8.09 32.30
CA ILE A 212 73.56 -8.87 31.46
C ILE A 212 72.87 -10.14 30.95
N GLY A 213 72.80 -10.31 29.63
CA GLY A 213 72.17 -11.49 29.02
C GLY A 213 70.64 -11.52 29.14
N ILE A 214 70.01 -10.38 29.45
CA ILE A 214 68.57 -10.26 29.63
C ILE A 214 67.88 -10.02 28.27
N SER A 215 66.88 -10.83 27.94
CA SER A 215 66.06 -10.67 26.73
C SER A 215 64.59 -10.36 27.01
N SER A 216 64.16 -10.40 28.28
CA SER A 216 62.76 -10.20 28.66
C SER A 216 62.63 -9.48 29.99
N VAL A 217 61.75 -8.48 30.04
CA VAL A 217 61.43 -7.71 31.24
C VAL A 217 59.93 -7.75 31.56
N ILE A 218 59.60 -7.80 32.85
CA ILE A 218 58.27 -7.58 33.42
C ILE A 218 58.27 -6.24 34.13
N VAL A 219 57.32 -5.37 33.82
CA VAL A 219 57.19 -4.02 34.38
C VAL A 219 55.80 -3.90 34.99
N ASN A 220 55.71 -3.90 36.32
CA ASN A 220 54.44 -3.77 37.03
C ASN A 220 54.13 -2.33 37.43
N GLY A 221 55.15 -1.46 37.47
CA GLY A 221 55.01 -0.02 37.66
C GLY A 221 54.31 0.67 36.49
N GLY A 222 53.91 1.92 36.73
CA GLY A 222 53.38 2.81 35.71
C GLY A 222 54.37 3.92 35.37
N THR A 223 54.13 4.66 34.29
CA THR A 223 54.95 5.81 33.86
C THR A 223 56.44 5.49 33.66
N ASP A 224 56.76 4.25 33.32
CA ASP A 224 58.12 3.77 33.07
C ASP A 224 58.54 4.02 31.62
N THR A 225 59.83 4.26 31.39
CA THR A 225 60.44 4.36 30.06
C THR A 225 61.23 3.08 29.76
N ILE A 226 60.84 2.35 28.72
CA ILE A 226 61.44 1.06 28.34
C ILE A 226 62.07 1.17 26.95
N THR A 227 63.31 0.72 26.80
CA THR A 227 63.97 0.56 25.50
C THR A 227 64.30 -0.91 25.24
N LEU A 228 63.83 -1.43 24.11
CA LEU A 228 64.03 -2.82 23.67
C LEU A 228 64.86 -2.86 22.39
N GLY A 229 65.87 -3.73 22.36
CA GLY A 229 66.57 -4.16 21.16
C GLY A 229 65.79 -5.23 20.37
N ALA A 230 66.35 -5.66 19.24
CA ALA A 230 65.74 -6.69 18.39
C ALA A 230 65.57 -8.01 19.16
N SER A 231 64.43 -8.69 18.96
CA SER A 231 64.07 -9.95 19.63
C SER A 231 64.00 -9.89 21.16
N GLN A 232 64.00 -8.70 21.75
CA GLN A 232 63.71 -8.52 23.18
C GLN A 232 62.21 -8.38 23.42
N SER A 233 61.78 -8.61 24.66
CA SER A 233 60.37 -8.54 25.04
C SER A 233 60.12 -7.78 26.33
N ALA A 234 58.97 -7.11 26.40
CA ALA A 234 58.44 -6.51 27.62
C ALA A 234 57.03 -7.01 27.91
N THR A 235 56.73 -7.28 29.18
CA THR A 235 55.36 -7.46 29.69
C THR A 235 55.06 -6.32 30.65
N LEU A 236 54.07 -5.50 30.32
CA LEU A 236 53.68 -4.31 31.08
C LEU A 236 52.36 -4.57 31.79
N SER A 237 52.30 -4.38 33.10
CA SER A 237 51.06 -4.49 33.88
C SER A 237 50.52 -3.14 34.37
N GLY A 238 51.37 -2.11 34.41
CA GLY A 238 50.97 -0.74 34.73
C GLY A 238 50.57 0.10 33.52
N SER A 239 50.05 1.29 33.79
CA SER A 239 49.58 2.25 32.79
C SER A 239 50.57 3.40 32.55
N GLY A 240 50.45 4.09 31.42
CA GLY A 240 51.24 5.28 31.09
C GLY A 240 52.72 5.02 30.80
N ASN A 241 53.14 3.78 30.54
CA ASN A 241 54.52 3.47 30.19
C ASN A 241 54.83 3.88 28.75
N SER A 242 56.09 4.25 28.47
CA SER A 242 56.61 4.60 27.15
C SER A 242 57.64 3.55 26.70
N VAL A 243 57.36 2.81 25.63
CA VAL A 243 58.24 1.79 25.07
C VAL A 243 58.81 2.25 23.73
N SER A 244 60.13 2.23 23.58
CA SER A 244 60.82 2.37 22.30
C SER A 244 61.47 1.04 21.94
N ALA A 245 60.97 0.37 20.91
CA ALA A 245 61.38 -0.98 20.56
C ALA A 245 61.97 -1.05 19.14
N ALA A 246 63.10 -1.74 18.99
CA ALA A 246 63.68 -2.02 17.68
C ALA A 246 62.87 -3.08 16.90
N ASN A 247 63.14 -3.20 15.60
CA ASN A 247 62.45 -4.14 14.72
C ASN A 247 62.52 -5.59 15.24
N GLY A 248 61.38 -6.29 15.23
CA GLY A 248 61.27 -7.67 15.70
C GLY A 248 61.23 -7.85 17.22
N ALA A 249 61.05 -6.78 17.99
CA ALA A 249 60.74 -6.86 19.42
C ALA A 249 59.26 -7.21 19.67
N ASN A 250 58.96 -7.69 20.89
CA ASN A 250 57.61 -8.06 21.31
C ASN A 250 57.17 -7.29 22.55
N VAL A 251 55.96 -6.72 22.53
CA VAL A 251 55.40 -6.01 23.68
C VAL A 251 54.08 -6.67 24.08
N THR A 252 53.97 -7.08 25.33
CA THR A 252 52.72 -7.56 25.93
C THR A 252 52.23 -6.56 26.95
N ILE A 253 50.95 -6.20 26.90
CA ILE A 253 50.31 -5.30 27.86
C ILE A 253 49.24 -6.11 28.57
N ALA A 254 49.51 -6.43 29.83
CA ALA A 254 48.70 -7.24 30.70
C ALA A 254 47.96 -6.36 31.72
N GLY A 255 46.83 -5.79 31.32
CA GLY A 255 46.01 -4.93 32.17
C GLY A 255 46.42 -3.46 32.14
N GLY A 256 46.28 -2.79 33.28
CA GLY A 256 46.47 -1.34 33.40
C GLY A 256 45.18 -0.53 33.24
N GLY A 257 44.05 -1.16 32.90
CA GLY A 257 42.71 -0.57 32.81
C GLY A 257 42.45 0.13 31.48
N TYR A 258 41.44 -0.32 30.73
CA TYR A 258 41.11 0.17 29.38
C TYR A 258 40.72 1.66 29.31
N GLN A 259 40.39 2.26 30.46
CA GLN A 259 40.07 3.68 30.63
C GLN A 259 41.24 4.52 31.17
N ASN A 260 42.33 3.89 31.61
CA ASN A 260 43.47 4.61 32.17
C ASN A 260 44.34 5.24 31.07
N THR A 261 45.44 5.88 31.45
CA THR A 261 46.43 6.40 30.52
C THR A 261 47.00 5.28 29.67
N ALA A 262 47.00 5.46 28.34
CA ALA A 262 47.54 4.47 27.41
C ALA A 262 49.04 4.24 27.65
N ASN A 263 49.50 3.02 27.39
CA ASN A 263 50.92 2.76 27.19
C ASN A 263 51.31 3.20 25.77
N GLU A 264 52.29 4.09 25.65
CA GLU A 264 52.82 4.55 24.37
C GLU A 264 53.90 3.57 23.89
N VAL A 265 53.76 3.02 22.69
CA VAL A 265 54.66 2.00 22.16
C VAL A 265 55.10 2.39 20.76
N THR A 266 56.40 2.65 20.58
CA THR A 266 57.02 2.79 19.27
C THR A 266 57.60 1.45 18.84
N LEU A 267 57.03 0.83 17.82
CA LEU A 267 57.39 -0.50 17.34
C LEU A 267 57.15 -0.60 15.83
N SER A 268 58.03 -1.28 15.11
CA SER A 268 57.85 -1.59 13.68
C SER A 268 58.24 -3.02 13.37
N ASN A 269 57.51 -3.68 12.47
CA ASN A 269 57.68 -5.10 12.12
C ASN A 269 57.75 -6.02 13.36
N GLY A 270 57.00 -5.69 14.42
CA GLY A 270 56.99 -6.43 15.68
C GLY A 270 55.61 -6.96 16.03
N ILE A 271 55.51 -7.55 17.23
CA ILE A 271 54.25 -8.05 17.78
C ILE A 271 53.88 -7.25 19.02
N MET A 272 52.64 -6.78 19.07
CA MET A 272 52.02 -6.26 20.28
C MET A 272 50.85 -7.15 20.69
N ALA A 273 50.74 -7.50 21.96
CA ALA A 273 49.62 -8.28 22.48
C ALA A 273 49.01 -7.59 23.70
N LEU A 274 47.72 -7.30 23.65
CA LEU A 274 46.89 -6.86 24.77
C LEU A 274 46.08 -8.07 25.24
N THR A 275 46.00 -8.29 26.56
CA THR A 275 45.38 -9.51 27.09
C THR A 275 43.93 -9.32 27.55
N VAL A 276 43.67 -8.28 28.35
CA VAL A 276 42.35 -7.95 28.90
C VAL A 276 42.42 -6.58 29.55
N ASP A 277 41.39 -5.76 29.35
CA ASP A 277 41.23 -4.43 29.94
C ASP A 277 42.50 -3.56 29.82
N ALA A 278 43.22 -3.65 28.70
CA ALA A 278 44.47 -2.96 28.45
C ALA A 278 44.26 -1.78 27.48
N ARG A 279 45.15 -0.78 27.57
CA ARG A 279 45.15 0.37 26.65
C ARG A 279 46.55 0.68 26.14
N ALA A 280 46.67 0.87 24.83
CA ALA A 280 47.93 1.16 24.17
C ALA A 280 47.78 2.14 23.00
N ASN A 281 48.81 2.93 22.73
CA ASN A 281 48.98 3.69 21.50
C ASN A 281 50.24 3.19 20.80
N LEU A 282 50.09 2.65 19.61
CA LEU A 282 51.16 2.16 18.76
C LEU A 282 51.56 3.22 17.75
N THR A 283 52.86 3.53 17.69
CA THR A 283 53.48 4.27 16.58
C THR A 283 54.43 3.35 15.82
N GLY A 284 54.22 3.19 14.51
CA GLY A 284 55.09 2.48 13.58
C GLY A 284 54.34 1.55 12.63
N SER A 285 55.08 0.85 11.77
CA SER A 285 54.53 0.16 10.59
C SER A 285 54.79 -1.35 10.58
N GLY A 286 53.92 -2.09 9.88
CA GLY A 286 54.11 -3.52 9.64
C GLY A 286 53.94 -4.41 10.88
N ASN A 287 53.27 -3.92 11.93
CA ASN A 287 53.13 -4.66 13.18
C ASN A 287 51.93 -5.60 13.17
N HIS A 288 52.00 -6.64 13.99
CA HIS A 288 50.86 -7.50 14.30
C HIS A 288 50.39 -7.23 15.74
N VAL A 289 49.17 -6.71 15.89
CA VAL A 289 48.55 -6.40 17.17
C VAL A 289 47.46 -7.44 17.45
N SER A 290 47.52 -8.13 18.59
CA SER A 290 46.44 -8.99 19.08
C SER A 290 45.79 -8.35 20.29
N SER A 291 44.47 -8.33 20.32
CA SER A 291 43.65 -7.75 21.37
C SER A 291 42.78 -8.85 21.97
N GLY A 292 42.77 -8.95 23.30
CA GLY A 292 41.95 -9.87 24.07
C GLY A 292 40.53 -9.34 24.20
N SER A 293 40.05 -9.12 25.44
CA SER A 293 38.72 -8.54 25.68
C SER A 293 38.83 -7.15 26.30
N ASN A 294 37.93 -6.24 25.88
CA ASN A 294 37.80 -4.87 26.37
C ASN A 294 39.10 -4.05 26.25
N ASP A 295 39.86 -4.28 25.19
CA ASP A 295 41.15 -3.61 24.99
C ASP A 295 41.01 -2.40 24.06
N ASN A 296 41.77 -1.33 24.31
CA ASN A 296 41.75 -0.11 23.50
C ASN A 296 43.12 0.14 22.86
N VAL A 297 43.19 0.21 21.53
CA VAL A 297 44.43 0.43 20.78
C VAL A 297 44.30 1.61 19.82
N GLY A 298 45.11 2.64 20.03
CA GLY A 298 45.41 3.64 19.00
C GLY A 298 46.56 3.17 18.11
N VAL A 299 46.48 3.34 16.80
CA VAL A 299 47.53 2.97 15.83
C VAL A 299 47.82 4.12 14.88
N THR A 300 49.09 4.51 14.84
CA THR A 300 49.65 5.51 13.94
C THR A 300 50.80 4.87 13.16
N GLY A 301 50.71 4.83 11.83
CA GLY A 301 51.69 4.19 10.95
C GLY A 301 51.04 3.12 10.08
N ASP A 302 51.68 2.78 8.96
CA ASP A 302 51.04 2.03 7.88
C ASP A 302 51.23 0.51 7.96
N ASN A 303 50.37 -0.23 7.26
CA ASN A 303 50.47 -1.69 7.03
C ASN A 303 50.44 -2.53 8.32
N ASN A 304 49.78 -2.08 9.37
CA ASN A 304 49.57 -2.83 10.60
C ASN A 304 48.40 -3.81 10.45
N THR A 305 48.48 -4.97 11.09
CA THR A 305 47.38 -5.93 11.19
C THR A 305 46.95 -6.03 12.65
N LEU A 306 45.69 -5.68 12.92
CA LEU A 306 45.07 -5.74 14.24
C LEU A 306 44.07 -6.90 14.29
N THR A 307 44.10 -7.71 15.35
CA THR A 307 43.20 -8.84 15.53
C THR A 307 42.49 -8.73 16.88
N ALA A 308 41.16 -8.56 16.88
CA ALA A 308 40.31 -8.68 18.07
C ALA A 308 39.93 -10.15 18.27
N THR A 309 40.53 -10.78 19.29
CA THR A 309 40.29 -12.19 19.65
C THR A 309 39.19 -12.36 20.68
N GLY A 310 38.93 -11.35 21.51
CA GLY A 310 37.82 -11.28 22.46
C GLY A 310 36.78 -10.23 22.08
N SER A 311 35.99 -9.79 23.07
CA SER A 311 34.85 -8.87 22.86
C SER A 311 35.12 -7.47 23.39
N GLY A 312 34.50 -6.46 22.77
CA GLY A 312 34.47 -5.08 23.30
C GLY A 312 35.73 -4.26 23.02
N ASP A 313 36.55 -4.67 22.07
CA ASP A 313 37.82 -3.99 21.74
C ASP A 313 37.58 -2.70 20.95
N GLY A 314 38.38 -1.66 21.20
CA GLY A 314 38.38 -0.40 20.46
C GLY A 314 39.67 -0.17 19.68
N PHE A 315 39.55 0.15 18.39
CA PHE A 315 40.66 0.47 17.49
C PHE A 315 40.51 1.89 16.94
N TRP A 316 41.52 2.74 17.11
CA TRP A 316 41.62 4.07 16.49
C TRP A 316 42.81 4.11 15.52
N ILE A 317 42.52 4.16 14.23
CA ILE A 317 43.49 3.91 13.17
C ILE A 317 43.64 5.16 12.32
N THR A 318 44.86 5.66 12.18
CA THR A 318 45.19 6.83 11.36
C THR A 318 46.20 6.54 10.25
N GLY A 319 46.80 5.34 10.28
CA GLY A 319 47.70 4.86 9.23
C GLY A 319 46.97 4.42 7.96
N SER A 320 47.73 4.24 6.89
CA SER A 320 47.25 3.74 5.61
C SER A 320 47.47 2.22 5.47
N ASN A 321 46.62 1.55 4.68
CA ASN A 321 46.71 0.12 4.38
C ASN A 321 46.68 -0.79 5.63
N ASP A 322 46.10 -0.31 6.72
CA ASP A 322 45.93 -1.12 7.92
C ASP A 322 44.79 -2.13 7.74
N LYS A 323 44.92 -3.28 8.41
CA LYS A 323 43.96 -4.38 8.38
C LYS A 323 43.44 -4.67 9.78
N VAL A 324 42.13 -4.84 9.93
CA VAL A 324 41.48 -5.29 11.16
C VAL A 324 40.81 -6.65 10.93
N ILE A 325 41.06 -7.60 11.82
CA ILE A 325 40.42 -8.92 11.84
C ILE A 325 39.63 -9.02 13.14
N VAL A 326 38.32 -9.22 13.05
CA VAL A 326 37.43 -9.35 14.20
C VAL A 326 36.99 -10.80 14.33
N GLN A 327 37.34 -11.45 15.44
CA GLN A 327 36.93 -12.81 15.76
C GLN A 327 35.87 -12.84 16.87
N GLY A 328 35.87 -11.86 17.78
CA GLY A 328 34.85 -11.70 18.80
C GLY A 328 33.73 -10.74 18.42
N THR A 329 33.09 -10.13 19.43
CA THR A 329 31.89 -9.30 19.26
C THR A 329 32.10 -7.87 19.77
N GLN A 330 31.30 -6.93 19.27
CA GLN A 330 31.25 -5.54 19.70
C GLN A 330 32.56 -4.75 19.51
N ALA A 331 33.38 -5.11 18.53
CA ALA A 331 34.58 -4.32 18.22
C ALA A 331 34.20 -2.91 17.73
N GLN A 332 34.86 -1.87 18.22
CA GLN A 332 34.69 -0.49 17.78
C GLN A 332 35.86 -0.11 16.88
N ILE A 333 35.61 0.20 15.62
CA ILE A 333 36.65 0.52 14.63
C ILE A 333 36.47 1.97 14.19
N ASN A 334 37.43 2.82 14.54
CA ASN A 334 37.49 4.21 14.12
C ASN A 334 38.64 4.37 13.13
N GLY A 335 38.34 4.46 11.84
CA GLY A 335 39.37 4.52 10.81
C GLY A 335 38.80 4.72 9.41
N ASN A 336 39.62 5.26 8.53
CA ASN A 336 39.29 5.51 7.13
C ASN A 336 40.16 4.62 6.24
N SER A 337 39.61 4.10 5.15
CA SER A 337 40.33 3.25 4.19
C SER A 337 41.02 2.01 4.81
N VAL A 338 40.41 1.45 5.86
CA VAL A 338 40.85 0.22 6.53
C VAL A 338 40.25 -1.01 5.87
N ALA A 339 41.05 -2.07 5.73
CA ALA A 339 40.57 -3.39 5.32
C ALA A 339 40.10 -4.18 6.55
N ILE A 340 38.81 -4.53 6.62
CA ILE A 340 38.19 -5.14 7.80
C ILE A 340 37.66 -6.53 7.43
N SER A 341 37.91 -7.54 8.26
CA SER A 341 37.40 -8.89 8.11
C SER A 341 36.68 -9.33 9.38
N LEU A 342 35.38 -9.63 9.29
CA LEU A 342 34.59 -10.19 10.38
C LEU A 342 34.46 -11.70 10.22
N SER A 343 34.83 -12.44 11.26
CA SER A 343 34.65 -13.90 11.34
C SER A 343 33.18 -14.27 11.56
N ALA A 344 32.83 -15.55 11.43
CA ALA A 344 31.44 -15.99 11.59
C ALA A 344 30.91 -15.61 12.99
N ASN A 345 29.73 -14.98 13.03
CA ASN A 345 29.10 -14.44 14.25
C ASN A 345 29.87 -13.31 14.95
N ALA A 346 30.93 -12.77 14.34
CA ALA A 346 31.60 -11.57 14.84
C ALA A 346 30.73 -10.33 14.65
N SER A 347 30.95 -9.31 15.49
CA SER A 347 30.26 -8.02 15.33
C SER A 347 31.16 -6.83 15.57
N ALA A 348 30.92 -5.76 14.79
CA ALA A 348 31.68 -4.53 14.90
C ALA A 348 30.81 -3.28 14.65
N THR A 349 31.16 -2.19 15.29
CA THR A 349 30.73 -0.83 14.94
C THR A 349 31.87 -0.15 14.18
N LEU A 350 31.57 0.40 13.01
CA LEU A 350 32.51 1.09 12.15
C LEU A 350 32.16 2.57 12.08
N ASN A 351 33.11 3.41 12.46
CA ASN A 351 33.09 4.85 12.28
C ASN A 351 34.22 5.27 11.33
N GLY A 352 33.85 5.79 10.17
CA GLY A 352 34.78 6.24 9.15
C GLY A 352 34.32 5.93 7.73
N ASN A 353 35.13 6.35 6.77
CA ASN A 353 34.78 6.33 5.35
C ASN A 353 35.79 5.54 4.50
N GLY A 354 35.38 5.12 3.30
CA GLY A 354 36.25 4.44 2.34
C GLY A 354 36.78 3.07 2.78
N ASN A 355 36.23 2.46 3.84
CA ASN A 355 36.69 1.17 4.34
C ASN A 355 36.19 0.02 3.44
N THR A 356 36.95 -1.07 3.39
CA THR A 356 36.52 -2.32 2.72
C THR A 356 36.28 -3.39 3.78
N VAL A 357 35.06 -3.90 3.87
CA VAL A 357 34.64 -4.87 4.89
C VAL A 357 34.24 -6.18 4.23
N THR A 358 34.82 -7.29 4.68
CA THR A 358 34.38 -8.64 4.33
C THR A 358 33.79 -9.31 5.56
N MET A 359 32.57 -9.82 5.44
CA MET A 359 31.83 -10.45 6.53
C MET A 359 31.59 -11.92 6.22
N ALA A 360 31.92 -12.81 7.16
CA ALA A 360 31.43 -14.18 7.14
C ALA A 360 29.91 -14.22 7.43
N SER A 361 29.30 -15.40 7.25
CA SER A 361 27.88 -15.60 7.52
C SER A 361 27.54 -15.41 9.01
N GLY A 362 26.40 -14.79 9.29
CA GLY A 362 25.92 -14.54 10.66
C GLY A 362 26.60 -13.38 11.38
N SER A 363 27.54 -12.68 10.73
CA SER A 363 28.20 -11.51 11.31
C SER A 363 27.29 -10.27 11.29
N ALA A 364 27.60 -9.29 12.14
CA ALA A 364 26.87 -8.04 12.24
C ALA A 364 27.80 -6.83 12.11
N LEU A 365 27.41 -5.84 11.30
CA LEU A 365 28.14 -4.59 11.15
C LEU A 365 27.21 -3.41 11.41
N HIS A 366 27.61 -2.51 12.30
CA HIS A 366 26.92 -1.25 12.53
C HIS A 366 27.79 -0.11 12.01
N ILE A 367 27.32 0.64 11.02
CA ILE A 367 28.06 1.77 10.44
C ILE A 367 27.47 3.07 11.00
N THR A 368 28.29 3.81 11.74
CA THR A 368 27.93 5.08 12.36
C THR A 368 28.73 6.21 11.73
N GLY A 369 28.04 7.26 11.27
CA GLY A 369 28.69 8.44 10.70
C GLY A 369 29.56 8.14 9.46
N GLY A 370 30.55 9.01 9.21
CA GLY A 370 31.43 8.94 8.04
C GLY A 370 31.10 9.95 6.93
N GLY A 371 29.87 10.48 6.92
CA GLY A 371 29.42 11.56 6.05
C GLY A 371 28.80 11.05 4.75
N ARG A 372 27.57 11.50 4.45
CA ARG A 372 26.78 11.03 3.29
C ARG A 372 27.43 11.28 1.92
N VAL A 373 28.37 12.22 1.84
CA VAL A 373 29.10 12.63 0.62
C VAL A 373 30.56 12.13 0.63
N ALA A 374 30.99 11.44 1.68
CA ALA A 374 32.33 10.89 1.75
C ALA A 374 32.52 9.68 0.83
N SER A 375 33.75 9.15 0.80
CA SER A 375 34.07 7.87 0.16
C SER A 375 33.22 6.75 0.75
N THR A 376 32.61 5.95 -0.12
CA THR A 376 31.72 4.85 0.30
C THR A 376 32.48 3.76 1.06
N ASN A 377 31.90 3.24 2.13
CA ASN A 377 32.34 1.96 2.70
C ASN A 377 31.84 0.81 1.80
N THR A 378 32.72 -0.09 1.36
CA THR A 378 32.36 -1.26 0.56
C THR A 378 32.24 -2.47 1.47
N VAL A 379 31.12 -3.19 1.42
CA VAL A 379 30.84 -4.34 2.29
C VAL A 379 30.45 -5.54 1.45
N THR A 380 31.19 -6.63 1.60
CA THR A 380 30.86 -7.95 1.03
C THR A 380 30.35 -8.86 2.14
N LEU A 381 29.13 -9.36 2.01
CA LEU A 381 28.41 -10.06 3.07
C LEU A 381 27.40 -11.07 2.50
N SER A 382 27.08 -12.13 3.24
CA SER A 382 26.00 -13.05 2.86
C SER A 382 25.42 -13.70 4.11
N SER A 383 24.08 -13.73 4.20
CA SER A 383 23.36 -14.17 5.40
C SER A 383 23.80 -13.40 6.66
N SER A 384 23.97 -12.08 6.54
CA SER A 384 24.50 -11.21 7.59
C SER A 384 23.67 -9.94 7.77
N THR A 385 23.96 -9.19 8.84
CA THR A 385 23.20 -8.00 9.23
C THR A 385 24.05 -6.73 9.12
N VAL A 386 23.48 -5.66 8.57
CA VAL A 386 24.09 -4.33 8.52
C VAL A 386 23.11 -3.28 9.04
N THR A 387 23.53 -2.47 9.99
CA THR A 387 22.78 -1.30 10.46
C THR A 387 23.49 -0.03 10.04
N LEU A 388 22.75 0.95 9.49
CA LEU A 388 23.26 2.23 9.03
C LEU A 388 22.53 3.36 9.78
N ASP A 389 23.30 4.17 10.52
CA ASP A 389 22.80 5.35 11.22
C ASP A 389 22.93 6.63 10.39
N GLN A 390 22.57 7.77 10.99
CA GLN A 390 22.63 9.08 10.37
C GLN A 390 23.97 9.36 9.69
N ASP A 391 23.90 9.88 8.46
CA ASP A 391 25.04 10.29 7.63
C ASP A 391 25.99 9.15 7.23
N SER A 392 25.56 7.90 7.33
CA SER A 392 26.32 6.75 6.84
C SER A 392 26.19 6.57 5.32
N ARG A 393 27.25 6.02 4.69
CA ARG A 393 27.28 5.63 3.27
C ARG A 393 27.92 4.26 3.07
N ALA A 394 27.23 3.35 2.40
CA ALA A 394 27.75 1.99 2.14
C ALA A 394 27.28 1.38 0.81
N ASP A 395 28.15 0.61 0.18
CA ASP A 395 27.86 -0.26 -0.96
C ASP A 395 27.94 -1.72 -0.48
N LEU A 396 26.78 -2.37 -0.40
CA LEU A 396 26.58 -3.71 0.14
C LEU A 396 26.41 -4.71 -1.00
N THR A 397 27.18 -5.79 -0.99
CA THR A 397 27.16 -6.85 -2.01
C THR A 397 26.96 -8.22 -1.39
N GLY A 398 26.13 -9.05 -2.03
CA GLY A 398 25.89 -10.45 -1.68
C GLY A 398 24.43 -10.74 -1.34
N SER A 399 24.14 -11.93 -0.81
CA SER A 399 22.77 -12.46 -0.77
C SER A 399 22.23 -12.72 0.63
N ALA A 400 20.90 -12.73 0.76
CA ALA A 400 20.16 -13.06 1.98
C ALA A 400 20.52 -12.15 3.18
N ASN A 401 20.83 -10.88 2.93
CA ASN A 401 21.23 -9.95 3.97
C ASN A 401 20.04 -9.17 4.54
N GLN A 402 20.17 -8.77 5.80
CA GLN A 402 19.25 -7.86 6.47
C GLN A 402 19.93 -6.50 6.68
N VAL A 403 19.40 -5.47 6.04
CA VAL A 403 19.91 -4.09 6.11
C VAL A 403 18.90 -3.24 6.86
N THR A 404 19.33 -2.58 7.92
CA THR A 404 18.49 -1.66 8.70
C THR A 404 19.01 -0.24 8.58
N ILE A 405 18.13 0.70 8.27
CA ILE A 405 18.41 2.12 8.10
C ILE A 405 17.64 2.89 9.18
N THR A 406 18.37 3.52 10.11
CA THR A 406 17.79 4.22 11.26
C THR A 406 17.85 5.75 11.13
N GLY A 407 18.77 6.27 10.31
CA GLY A 407 18.93 7.70 9.99
C GLY A 407 18.96 7.96 8.48
N THR A 408 19.15 9.22 8.08
CA THR A 408 19.23 9.56 6.65
C THR A 408 20.58 9.11 6.06
N VAL A 409 20.55 8.20 5.09
CA VAL A 409 21.74 7.55 4.52
C VAL A 409 21.77 7.56 2.99
N ASN A 410 22.91 7.17 2.44
CA ASN A 410 23.01 6.70 1.05
C ASN A 410 23.53 5.25 1.06
N VAL A 411 22.73 4.30 0.59
CA VAL A 411 23.12 2.89 0.59
C VAL A 411 22.85 2.25 -0.77
N ALA A 412 23.81 1.51 -1.29
CA ALA A 412 23.59 0.59 -2.39
C ALA A 412 23.54 -0.85 -1.87
N VAL A 413 22.57 -1.64 -2.29
CA VAL A 413 22.43 -3.05 -1.92
C VAL A 413 22.26 -3.87 -3.19
N SER A 414 23.17 -4.82 -3.40
CA SER A 414 23.18 -5.68 -4.58
C SER A 414 23.28 -7.15 -4.22
N GLY A 415 22.60 -8.00 -5.00
CA GLY A 415 22.55 -9.45 -4.81
C GLY A 415 21.11 -9.97 -4.73
N THR A 416 20.90 -11.16 -4.18
CA THR A 416 19.58 -11.80 -4.13
C THR A 416 19.03 -11.90 -2.71
N GLN A 417 17.71 -11.85 -2.55
CA GLN A 417 17.01 -12.06 -1.28
C GLN A 417 17.41 -11.08 -0.17
N ASN A 418 17.82 -9.87 -0.54
CA ASN A 418 18.15 -8.84 0.44
C ASN A 418 16.88 -8.17 0.96
N THR A 419 16.81 -7.95 2.27
CA THR A 419 15.73 -7.22 2.93
C THR A 419 16.29 -5.93 3.51
N ILE A 420 15.65 -4.81 3.18
CA ILE A 420 16.00 -3.47 3.66
C ILE A 420 14.82 -2.97 4.50
N THR A 421 15.08 -2.61 5.74
CA THR A 421 14.10 -1.98 6.62
C THR A 421 14.54 -0.56 6.91
N SER A 422 13.69 0.43 6.60
CA SER A 422 13.95 1.85 6.82
C SER A 422 12.93 2.45 7.78
N THR A 423 13.42 3.17 8.79
CA THR A 423 12.59 4.04 9.66
C THR A 423 12.89 5.52 9.43
N ALA A 424 13.87 5.83 8.57
CA ALA A 424 14.30 7.18 8.27
C ALA A 424 13.57 7.76 7.05
N SER A 425 13.56 9.08 6.93
CA SER A 425 13.10 9.78 5.73
C SER A 425 14.26 10.46 4.98
N GLY A 426 14.09 10.67 3.68
CA GLY A 426 15.06 11.37 2.83
C GLY A 426 16.34 10.59 2.48
N SER A 427 16.37 9.27 2.71
CA SER A 427 17.48 8.39 2.34
C SER A 427 17.48 8.07 0.84
N GLY A 428 18.68 7.91 0.28
CA GLY A 428 18.89 7.36 -1.06
C GLY A 428 19.18 5.87 -0.98
N ILE A 429 18.25 5.03 -1.40
CA ILE A 429 18.37 3.57 -1.39
C ILE A 429 18.54 3.09 -2.83
N TYR A 430 19.70 2.54 -3.16
CA TYR A 430 20.01 2.01 -4.48
C TYR A 430 19.96 0.50 -4.42
N VAL A 431 19.14 -0.14 -5.25
CA VAL A 431 18.97 -1.58 -5.28
C VAL A 431 19.41 -2.15 -6.62
N GLY A 432 20.11 -3.28 -6.57
CA GLY A 432 20.56 -4.03 -7.75
C GLY A 432 20.48 -5.54 -7.51
N GLY A 433 20.47 -6.31 -8.59
CA GLY A 433 20.34 -7.78 -8.53
C GLY A 433 21.65 -8.51 -8.81
N ALA A 434 21.62 -9.83 -8.68
CA ALA A 434 22.72 -10.68 -9.13
C ALA A 434 22.75 -10.76 -10.67
N ALA A 435 23.91 -11.13 -11.23
CA ALA A 435 24.09 -11.26 -12.68
C ALA A 435 23.25 -12.40 -13.32
N SER A 436 22.76 -13.36 -12.52
CA SER A 436 22.07 -14.57 -13.00
C SER A 436 20.53 -14.47 -13.06
N GLY A 437 19.94 -13.31 -12.74
CA GLY A 437 18.49 -13.08 -12.73
C GLY A 437 17.74 -13.78 -11.57
N GLY A 438 16.47 -13.44 -11.39
CA GLY A 438 15.60 -13.97 -10.31
C GLY A 438 15.85 -13.35 -8.93
N SER A 439 16.40 -12.15 -8.89
CA SER A 439 16.71 -11.42 -7.66
C SER A 439 15.43 -10.89 -7.03
N THR A 440 15.22 -11.18 -5.75
CA THR A 440 14.16 -10.55 -4.95
C THR A 440 14.80 -9.57 -3.96
N VAL A 441 14.29 -8.34 -3.91
CA VAL A 441 14.66 -7.35 -2.90
C VAL A 441 13.39 -6.79 -2.28
N THR A 442 13.36 -6.73 -0.95
CA THR A 442 12.23 -6.15 -0.20
C THR A 442 12.71 -4.89 0.50
N VAL A 443 11.98 -3.78 0.31
CA VAL A 443 12.16 -2.51 1.02
C VAL A 443 10.93 -2.25 1.87
N SER A 444 11.06 -2.47 3.18
CA SER A 444 10.05 -2.12 4.17
C SER A 444 10.38 -0.74 4.73
N ASP A 445 9.63 0.27 4.30
CA ASP A 445 9.83 1.65 4.73
C ASP A 445 8.67 2.14 5.59
N THR A 446 9.00 2.68 6.75
CA THR A 446 8.04 3.28 7.70
C THR A 446 8.31 4.77 7.94
N GLY A 447 9.48 5.27 7.51
CA GLY A 447 9.83 6.69 7.61
C GLY A 447 9.23 7.53 6.49
N GLY A 448 9.05 6.92 5.32
CA GLY A 448 8.47 7.52 4.12
C GLY A 448 9.33 8.63 3.50
N SER A 449 8.96 9.07 2.29
CA SER A 449 9.72 10.08 1.53
C SER A 449 11.17 9.69 1.25
N ASN A 450 11.46 8.40 1.14
CA ASN A 450 12.75 7.92 0.67
C ASN A 450 12.78 7.89 -0.86
N THR A 451 13.98 7.95 -1.43
CA THR A 451 14.17 7.76 -2.87
C THR A 451 14.82 6.41 -3.12
N ILE A 452 14.11 5.52 -3.81
CA ILE A 452 14.55 4.18 -4.17
C ILE A 452 14.93 4.17 -5.65
N TYR A 453 16.19 3.86 -5.95
CA TYR A 453 16.70 3.71 -7.31
C TYR A 453 16.97 2.25 -7.61
N VAL A 454 16.37 1.72 -8.66
CA VAL A 454 16.71 0.40 -9.18
C VAL A 454 17.61 0.58 -10.39
N TYR A 455 18.84 0.10 -10.32
CA TYR A 455 19.80 0.21 -11.43
C TYR A 455 20.03 -1.14 -12.10
N ALA A 456 20.30 -1.10 -13.41
CA ALA A 456 20.36 -2.27 -14.26
C ALA A 456 21.49 -3.23 -13.87
N ASN A 457 21.13 -4.47 -13.54
CA ASN A 457 21.91 -5.65 -13.92
C ASN A 457 21.46 -6.08 -15.32
N THR A 458 22.33 -6.74 -16.08
CA THR A 458 22.05 -7.13 -17.46
C THR A 458 20.86 -8.10 -17.53
N GLN A 459 19.69 -7.56 -17.94
CA GLN A 459 18.74 -8.24 -18.83
C GLN A 459 17.92 -9.40 -18.25
N SER A 460 17.44 -9.32 -16.99
CA SER A 460 16.47 -10.28 -16.45
C SER A 460 15.13 -9.61 -16.09
N ALA A 461 14.07 -9.99 -16.80
CA ALA A 461 12.68 -9.56 -16.55
C ALA A 461 12.01 -10.30 -15.36
N VAL A 462 12.77 -11.08 -14.59
CA VAL A 462 12.28 -11.93 -13.49
C VAL A 462 12.59 -11.34 -12.12
N ASP A 463 13.43 -10.30 -12.06
CA ASP A 463 13.76 -9.65 -10.79
C ASP A 463 12.54 -8.89 -10.23
N VAL A 464 12.40 -8.88 -8.90
CA VAL A 464 11.25 -8.29 -8.20
C VAL A 464 11.72 -7.36 -7.10
N LEU A 465 11.24 -6.11 -7.12
CA LEU A 465 11.29 -5.19 -6.01
C LEU A 465 9.93 -5.18 -5.29
N THR A 466 9.92 -5.41 -3.98
CA THR A 466 8.73 -5.21 -3.13
C THR A 466 8.92 -3.98 -2.25
N VAL A 467 7.95 -3.06 -2.23
CA VAL A 467 7.98 -1.85 -1.39
C VAL A 467 6.69 -1.72 -0.57
N THR A 468 6.81 -1.50 0.74
CA THR A 468 5.64 -1.35 1.64
C THR A 468 5.48 0.05 2.24
N GLY A 469 6.33 1.01 1.86
CA GLY A 469 6.32 2.38 2.38
C GLY A 469 5.33 3.34 1.73
N ASN A 470 5.15 4.49 2.38
CA ASN A 470 4.26 5.57 1.94
C ASN A 470 5.07 6.79 1.52
N GLY A 471 4.65 7.46 0.44
CA GLY A 471 5.24 8.74 0.02
C GLY A 471 6.63 8.63 -0.61
N ASP A 472 7.06 7.43 -1.02
CA ASP A 472 8.39 7.21 -1.58
C ASP A 472 8.45 7.56 -3.07
N ILE A 473 9.64 7.93 -3.53
CA ILE A 473 9.96 8.11 -4.94
C ILE A 473 10.71 6.86 -5.41
N ILE A 474 10.12 6.12 -6.34
CA ILE A 474 10.65 4.85 -6.85
C ILE A 474 11.01 5.05 -8.32
N ASN A 475 12.31 5.06 -8.60
CA ASN A 475 12.87 5.23 -9.94
C ASN A 475 13.40 3.88 -10.45
N MET A 476 12.64 3.26 -11.35
CA MET A 476 12.96 1.96 -11.93
C MET A 476 13.70 2.16 -13.26
N ASN A 477 15.04 2.10 -13.24
CA ASN A 477 15.87 2.19 -14.45
C ASN A 477 16.29 0.79 -14.98
N SER A 478 15.55 -0.25 -14.61
CA SER A 478 15.79 -1.64 -14.99
C SER A 478 14.46 -2.37 -15.24
N ASN A 479 14.53 -3.56 -15.84
CA ASN A 479 13.37 -4.38 -16.19
C ASN A 479 12.85 -5.21 -15.01
N TRP A 480 12.74 -4.59 -13.84
CA TRP A 480 12.28 -5.27 -12.62
C TRP A 480 10.78 -5.12 -12.48
N ASN A 481 10.10 -6.19 -12.06
CA ASN A 481 8.72 -6.09 -11.63
C ASN A 481 8.64 -5.39 -10.27
N LEU A 482 7.66 -4.50 -10.11
CA LEU A 482 7.42 -3.78 -8.85
C LEU A 482 6.16 -4.29 -8.17
N THR A 483 6.25 -4.66 -6.90
CA THR A 483 5.10 -4.87 -6.01
C THR A 483 5.06 -3.76 -4.96
N LEU A 484 3.92 -3.08 -4.83
CA LEU A 484 3.72 -1.93 -3.96
C LEU A 484 2.51 -2.14 -3.04
N SER A 485 2.68 -1.95 -1.73
CA SER A 485 1.58 -2.08 -0.76
C SER A 485 1.22 -0.79 -0.01
N GLY A 486 2.02 0.28 -0.15
CA GLY A 486 1.75 1.57 0.49
C GLY A 486 1.03 2.57 -0.42
N SER A 487 0.89 3.79 0.07
CA SER A 487 0.11 4.88 -0.54
C SER A 487 0.96 6.13 -0.80
N GLY A 488 0.52 6.99 -1.73
CA GLY A 488 1.19 8.26 -2.02
C GLY A 488 2.58 8.16 -2.66
N ASN A 489 2.99 6.97 -3.12
CA ASN A 489 4.28 6.79 -3.77
C ASN A 489 4.26 7.34 -5.20
N THR A 490 5.40 7.81 -5.67
CA THR A 490 5.62 8.21 -7.07
C THR A 490 6.53 7.19 -7.73
N VAL A 491 6.04 6.53 -8.77
CA VAL A 491 6.74 5.47 -9.50
C VAL A 491 7.02 5.93 -10.92
N GLY A 492 8.30 5.98 -11.31
CA GLY A 492 8.73 6.14 -12.69
C GLY A 492 9.33 4.84 -13.21
N MET A 493 8.81 4.30 -14.32
CA MET A 493 9.30 3.07 -14.94
C MET A 493 9.71 3.25 -16.40
N ILE A 494 10.52 2.30 -16.89
CA ILE A 494 10.77 2.09 -18.31
C ILE A 494 9.55 1.42 -18.96
N ALA A 495 9.36 1.63 -20.26
CA ALA A 495 8.24 1.07 -21.01
C ALA A 495 8.27 -0.48 -21.06
N GLY A 496 7.10 -1.12 -20.94
CA GLY A 496 6.95 -2.58 -21.07
C GLY A 496 6.83 -3.38 -19.77
N GLU A 497 7.04 -2.75 -18.61
CA GLU A 497 7.15 -3.46 -17.33
C GLU A 497 5.79 -3.69 -16.63
N THR A 498 5.79 -4.58 -15.62
CA THR A 498 4.61 -4.86 -14.78
C THR A 498 4.74 -4.24 -13.38
N ILE A 499 3.69 -3.53 -12.95
CA ILE A 499 3.51 -3.03 -11.60
C ILE A 499 2.32 -3.72 -10.97
N SER A 500 2.46 -4.23 -9.75
CA SER A 500 1.38 -4.72 -8.92
C SER A 500 1.21 -3.82 -7.69
N ILE A 501 0.01 -3.29 -7.48
CA ILE A 501 -0.35 -2.48 -6.30
C ILE A 501 -1.36 -3.29 -5.48
N THR A 502 -0.95 -3.84 -4.34
CA THR A 502 -1.77 -4.77 -3.55
C THR A 502 -2.35 -4.17 -2.26
N GLY A 503 -2.23 -2.85 -2.07
CA GLY A 503 -2.66 -2.16 -0.86
C GLY A 503 -2.70 -0.64 -0.99
N GLY A 504 -2.73 0.06 0.16
CA GLY A 504 -2.77 1.52 0.24
C GLY A 504 -4.10 2.07 0.76
N GLY A 505 -5.22 1.42 0.44
CA GLY A 505 -6.57 1.83 0.84
C GLY A 505 -7.25 2.70 -0.22
N GLU A 506 -8.52 2.41 -0.48
CA GLU A 506 -9.36 3.04 -1.52
C GLU A 506 -9.39 4.58 -1.43
N PHE A 507 -9.35 5.10 -0.19
CA PHE A 507 -9.42 6.52 0.14
C PHE A 507 -8.08 7.15 0.51
N ALA A 508 -6.98 6.39 0.46
CA ALA A 508 -5.66 6.94 0.75
C ALA A 508 -5.17 7.85 -0.39
N THR A 509 -3.99 8.46 -0.20
CA THR A 509 -3.31 9.20 -1.26
C THR A 509 -2.97 8.25 -2.41
N ALA A 510 -3.36 8.60 -3.63
CA ALA A 510 -3.11 7.77 -4.80
C ALA A 510 -1.61 7.56 -5.02
N ASN A 511 -1.21 6.34 -5.40
CA ASN A 511 0.12 6.12 -5.97
C ASN A 511 0.15 6.72 -7.39
N THR A 512 1.14 7.56 -7.69
CA THR A 512 1.31 8.16 -9.01
C THR A 512 2.27 7.29 -9.82
N VAL A 513 1.84 6.83 -10.99
CA VAL A 513 2.58 5.88 -11.83
C VAL A 513 2.81 6.51 -13.21
N THR A 514 4.06 6.53 -13.66
CA THR A 514 4.41 6.86 -15.06
C THR A 514 4.86 5.59 -15.76
N LEU A 515 4.06 5.09 -16.70
CA LEU A 515 4.28 3.84 -17.42
C LEU A 515 3.75 3.96 -18.86
N SER A 516 4.43 3.35 -19.83
CA SER A 516 3.94 3.27 -21.21
C SER A 516 4.17 1.88 -21.78
N ASN A 517 3.23 1.37 -22.57
CA ASN A 517 3.25 0.00 -23.11
C ASN A 517 3.43 -1.10 -22.03
N GLY A 518 3.08 -0.82 -20.76
CA GLY A 518 3.27 -1.74 -19.64
C GLY A 518 1.97 -2.29 -19.08
N THR A 519 2.06 -3.02 -17.97
CA THR A 519 0.91 -3.57 -17.25
C THR A 519 0.83 -3.02 -15.83
N LEU A 520 -0.34 -2.51 -15.43
CA LEU A 520 -0.64 -2.12 -14.05
C LEU A 520 -1.72 -3.04 -13.49
N ILE A 521 -1.41 -3.75 -12.41
CA ILE A 521 -2.33 -4.66 -11.72
C ILE A 521 -2.66 -4.04 -10.37
N LEU A 522 -3.94 -3.82 -10.09
CA LEU A 522 -4.43 -3.36 -8.80
C LEU A 522 -5.14 -4.51 -8.08
N GLY A 523 -4.77 -4.72 -6.82
CA GLY A 523 -5.41 -5.65 -5.89
C GLY A 523 -6.81 -5.17 -5.47
N GLN A 524 -7.19 -5.38 -4.21
CA GLN A 524 -8.44 -4.83 -3.68
C GLN A 524 -8.17 -3.54 -2.89
N HIS A 525 -9.08 -2.57 -2.95
CA HIS A 525 -8.97 -1.30 -2.22
C HIS A 525 -7.67 -0.52 -2.51
N ALA A 526 -7.17 -0.60 -3.73
CA ALA A 526 -6.00 0.13 -4.19
C ALA A 526 -6.39 1.43 -4.89
N ARG A 527 -5.49 2.41 -4.87
CA ARG A 527 -5.67 3.69 -5.55
C ARG A 527 -4.43 4.09 -6.34
N ALA A 528 -4.58 4.39 -7.62
CA ALA A 528 -3.48 4.80 -8.49
C ALA A 528 -3.89 5.86 -9.52
N ASN A 529 -2.94 6.73 -9.88
CA ASN A 529 -3.04 7.63 -11.01
C ASN A 529 -1.95 7.24 -12.01
N LEU A 530 -2.36 6.70 -13.15
CA LEU A 530 -1.48 6.31 -14.24
C LEU A 530 -1.35 7.45 -15.25
N THR A 531 -0.11 7.74 -15.65
CA THR A 531 0.24 8.58 -16.79
C THR A 531 1.02 7.78 -17.83
N GLY A 532 0.71 7.99 -19.10
CA GLY A 532 1.37 7.37 -20.25
C GLY A 532 0.41 6.54 -21.11
N SER A 533 0.93 6.02 -22.23
CA SER A 533 0.09 5.46 -23.31
C SER A 533 0.29 3.97 -23.55
N GLY A 534 -0.72 3.32 -24.11
CA GLY A 534 -0.63 1.92 -24.54
C GLY A 534 -0.58 0.90 -23.40
N ASN A 535 -1.00 1.26 -22.18
CA ASN A 535 -0.91 0.38 -21.02
C ASN A 535 -2.13 -0.54 -20.88
N HIS A 536 -1.93 -1.70 -20.26
CA HIS A 536 -3.01 -2.57 -19.79
C HIS A 536 -3.17 -2.42 -18.27
N VAL A 537 -4.36 -2.04 -17.82
CA VAL A 537 -4.69 -1.87 -16.40
C VAL A 537 -5.69 -2.96 -16.01
N THR A 538 -5.33 -3.83 -15.08
CA THR A 538 -6.25 -4.80 -14.48
C THR A 538 -6.58 -4.37 -13.07
N SER A 539 -7.88 -4.26 -12.76
CA SER A 539 -8.38 -3.81 -11.47
C SER A 539 -9.20 -4.91 -10.80
N GLY A 540 -8.90 -5.18 -9.53
CA GLY A 540 -9.65 -6.06 -8.64
C GLY A 540 -11.00 -5.48 -8.21
N SER A 541 -11.24 -5.32 -6.91
CA SER A 541 -12.50 -4.77 -6.37
C SER A 541 -12.26 -3.50 -5.57
N ASN A 542 -13.22 -2.57 -5.61
CA ASN A 542 -13.23 -1.31 -4.86
C ASN A 542 -11.96 -0.46 -5.07
N ASN A 543 -11.45 -0.42 -6.30
CA ASN A 543 -10.27 0.37 -6.63
C ASN A 543 -10.64 1.72 -7.22
N ASN A 544 -9.78 2.72 -7.03
CA ASN A 544 -9.91 4.03 -7.66
C ASN A 544 -8.72 4.30 -8.57
N VAL A 545 -8.95 4.41 -9.88
CA VAL A 545 -7.91 4.50 -10.90
C VAL A 545 -8.11 5.74 -11.77
N GLY A 546 -7.18 6.68 -11.70
CA GLY A 546 -7.04 7.74 -12.70
C GLY A 546 -6.14 7.28 -13.84
N VAL A 547 -6.52 7.51 -15.09
CA VAL A 547 -5.71 7.21 -16.28
C VAL A 547 -5.63 8.43 -17.19
N ALA A 548 -4.41 8.86 -17.44
CA ALA A 548 -4.07 9.94 -18.35
C ALA A 548 -3.08 9.43 -19.40
N GLY A 549 -3.34 9.77 -20.67
CA GLY A 549 -2.58 9.26 -21.82
C GLY A 549 -3.42 8.34 -22.69
N ASP A 550 -3.01 8.18 -23.94
CA ASP A 550 -3.88 7.58 -24.96
C ASP A 550 -3.71 6.06 -25.11
N ASN A 551 -4.72 5.40 -25.69
CA ASN A 551 -4.72 3.98 -26.08
C ASN A 551 -4.50 3.01 -24.91
N ASN A 552 -4.95 3.34 -23.71
CA ASN A 552 -4.91 2.45 -22.56
C ASN A 552 -6.12 1.50 -22.57
N THR A 553 -5.92 0.27 -22.11
CA THR A 553 -7.00 -0.71 -21.92
C THR A 553 -7.16 -0.99 -20.43
N LEU A 554 -8.31 -0.68 -19.85
CA LEU A 554 -8.66 -0.90 -18.46
C LEU A 554 -9.60 -2.10 -18.36
N THR A 555 -9.38 -3.00 -17.41
CA THR A 555 -10.19 -4.20 -17.19
C THR A 555 -10.59 -4.29 -15.72
N ALA A 556 -11.89 -4.15 -15.44
CA ALA A 556 -12.48 -4.37 -14.12
C ALA A 556 -12.84 -5.86 -13.96
N THR A 557 -12.17 -6.55 -13.05
CA THR A 557 -12.38 -7.97 -12.75
C THR A 557 -13.19 -8.19 -11.47
N GLY A 558 -13.21 -7.22 -10.55
CA GLY A 558 -14.04 -7.20 -9.35
C GLY A 558 -15.00 -6.01 -9.32
N SER A 559 -15.88 -5.95 -8.32
CA SER A 559 -16.96 -4.96 -8.26
C SER A 559 -16.55 -3.66 -7.57
N GLY A 560 -17.23 -2.55 -7.89
CA GLY A 560 -17.08 -1.26 -7.17
C GLY A 560 -15.90 -0.40 -7.62
N ASP A 561 -15.29 -0.71 -8.77
CA ASP A 561 -14.15 0.04 -9.29
C ASP A 561 -14.55 1.39 -9.90
N GLY A 562 -13.79 2.44 -9.61
CA GLY A 562 -13.89 3.76 -10.21
C GLY A 562 -12.76 4.08 -11.18
N PHE A 563 -13.10 4.38 -12.43
CA PHE A 563 -12.19 4.79 -13.49
C PHE A 563 -12.40 6.28 -13.85
N TRP A 564 -11.33 7.09 -13.78
CA TRP A 564 -11.30 8.47 -14.28
C TRP A 564 -10.35 8.57 -15.45
N ILE A 565 -10.89 8.77 -16.65
CA ILE A 565 -10.18 8.64 -17.92
C ILE A 565 -10.16 10.00 -18.61
N THR A 566 -8.96 10.46 -18.95
CA THR A 566 -8.74 11.76 -19.63
C THR A 566 -7.99 11.64 -20.95
N GLY A 567 -7.47 10.46 -21.26
CA GLY A 567 -6.82 10.16 -22.53
C GLY A 567 -7.81 9.91 -23.67
N SER A 568 -7.27 9.78 -24.88
CA SER A 568 -8.02 9.45 -26.09
C SER A 568 -7.88 7.98 -26.47
N ASN A 569 -8.87 7.42 -27.15
CA ASN A 569 -8.88 6.03 -27.64
C ASN A 569 -8.67 4.97 -26.53
N ASP A 570 -9.05 5.31 -25.30
CA ASP A 570 -9.00 4.37 -24.20
C ASP A 570 -10.16 3.37 -24.29
N THR A 571 -9.90 2.15 -23.83
CA THR A 571 -10.88 1.05 -23.80
C THR A 571 -11.11 0.61 -22.36
N VAL A 572 -12.36 0.39 -21.96
CA VAL A 572 -12.75 -0.17 -20.66
C VAL A 572 -13.50 -1.48 -20.88
N ILE A 573 -13.07 -2.54 -20.21
CA ILE A 573 -13.71 -3.86 -20.21
C ILE A 573 -14.21 -4.12 -18.79
N VAL A 574 -15.51 -4.33 -18.63
CA VAL A 574 -16.15 -4.60 -17.34
C VAL A 574 -16.64 -6.03 -17.31
N GLN A 575 -16.02 -6.86 -16.47
CA GLN A 575 -16.35 -8.28 -16.29
C GLN A 575 -17.19 -8.54 -15.04
N SER A 576 -17.45 -7.49 -14.25
CA SER A 576 -18.04 -7.50 -12.92
C SER A 576 -19.23 -6.54 -12.83
N THR A 577 -19.77 -6.35 -11.62
CA THR A 577 -20.87 -5.42 -11.36
C THR A 577 -20.38 -4.11 -10.73
N GLN A 578 -21.10 -3.01 -10.98
CA GLN A 578 -20.89 -1.70 -10.36
C GLN A 578 -19.56 -0.99 -10.68
N ALA A 579 -19.09 -1.02 -11.93
CA ALA A 579 -18.00 -0.13 -12.33
C ALA A 579 -18.49 1.32 -12.50
N GLN A 580 -17.75 2.31 -12.01
CA GLN A 580 -17.98 3.73 -12.28
C GLN A 580 -16.99 4.20 -13.34
N ILE A 581 -17.47 4.73 -14.46
CA ILE A 581 -16.64 5.17 -15.59
C ILE A 581 -16.87 6.66 -15.80
N ASN A 582 -15.85 7.46 -15.53
CA ASN A 582 -15.84 8.90 -15.75
C ASN A 582 -14.89 9.20 -16.92
N GLY A 583 -15.42 9.36 -18.12
CA GLY A 583 -14.64 9.51 -19.33
C GLY A 583 -15.51 9.86 -20.54
N SER A 584 -14.91 10.52 -21.52
CA SER A 584 -15.57 10.87 -22.78
C SER A 584 -14.79 10.31 -23.96
N ASN A 585 -15.48 9.91 -25.03
CA ASN A 585 -14.88 9.23 -26.21
C ASN A 585 -14.15 7.92 -25.87
N VAL A 586 -14.64 7.18 -24.87
CA VAL A 586 -14.10 5.89 -24.43
C VAL A 586 -14.87 4.75 -25.10
N ALA A 587 -14.15 3.70 -25.52
CA ALA A 587 -14.76 2.44 -25.95
C ALA A 587 -15.00 1.55 -24.72
N ILE A 588 -16.24 1.13 -24.47
CA ILE A 588 -16.64 0.41 -23.26
C ILE A 588 -17.27 -0.93 -23.66
N SER A 589 -16.83 -2.03 -23.04
CA SER A 589 -17.42 -3.36 -23.20
C SER A 589 -17.90 -3.91 -21.86
N LEU A 590 -19.19 -4.22 -21.76
CA LEU A 590 -19.80 -4.89 -20.60
C LEU A 590 -20.03 -6.36 -20.94
N TRP A 591 -19.49 -7.27 -20.13
CA TRP A 591 -19.74 -8.70 -20.25
C TRP A 591 -21.10 -9.11 -19.67
N ALA A 592 -21.52 -10.35 -19.90
CA ALA A 592 -22.84 -10.82 -19.49
C ALA A 592 -23.04 -10.62 -17.96
N ASN A 593 -24.15 -9.99 -17.59
CA ASN A 593 -24.49 -9.61 -16.20
C ASN A 593 -23.56 -8.56 -15.56
N ALA A 594 -22.68 -7.93 -16.33
CA ALA A 594 -21.88 -6.81 -15.86
C ALA A 594 -22.75 -5.56 -15.70
N SER A 595 -22.33 -4.65 -14.82
CA SER A 595 -23.01 -3.36 -14.69
C SER A 595 -22.04 -2.20 -14.52
N ALA A 596 -22.38 -1.07 -15.11
CA ALA A 596 -21.58 0.15 -14.99
C ALA A 596 -22.46 1.41 -14.89
N THR A 597 -21.96 2.40 -14.18
CA THR A 597 -22.43 3.79 -14.28
C THR A 597 -21.45 4.58 -15.13
N LEU A 598 -21.96 5.25 -16.16
CA LEU A 598 -21.20 6.06 -17.09
C LEU A 598 -21.50 7.54 -16.86
N ASN A 599 -20.44 8.33 -16.69
CA ASN A 599 -20.47 9.77 -16.68
C ASN A 599 -19.53 10.29 -17.77
N GLY A 600 -20.11 10.99 -18.75
CA GLY A 600 -19.39 11.55 -19.90
C GLY A 600 -20.16 11.40 -21.20
N ASN A 601 -19.56 11.86 -22.29
CA ASN A 601 -20.22 11.95 -23.60
C ASN A 601 -19.37 11.34 -24.72
N GLY A 602 -19.99 11.09 -25.88
CA GLY A 602 -19.31 10.53 -27.04
C GLY A 602 -18.76 9.11 -26.87
N ASN A 603 -19.14 8.39 -25.81
CA ASN A 603 -18.64 7.05 -25.57
C ASN A 603 -19.32 6.02 -26.47
N THR A 604 -18.60 4.95 -26.83
CA THR A 604 -19.15 3.80 -27.55
C THR A 604 -19.22 2.61 -26.61
N VAL A 605 -20.42 2.14 -26.30
CA VAL A 605 -20.66 1.05 -25.35
C VAL A 605 -21.21 -0.18 -26.06
N THR A 606 -20.59 -1.34 -25.84
CA THR A 606 -21.10 -2.64 -26.27
C THR A 606 -21.45 -3.50 -25.07
N MET A 607 -22.69 -3.95 -24.98
CA MET A 607 -23.23 -4.70 -23.86
C MET A 607 -23.58 -6.13 -24.28
N ALA A 608 -23.08 -7.13 -23.57
CA ALA A 608 -23.56 -8.50 -23.67
C ALA A 608 -24.94 -8.66 -23.02
N SER A 609 -25.65 -9.74 -23.33
CA SER A 609 -26.99 -10.01 -22.77
C SER A 609 -27.01 -10.04 -21.25
N GLY A 610 -28.04 -9.45 -20.65
CA GLY A 610 -28.23 -9.38 -19.19
C GLY A 610 -27.41 -8.29 -18.50
N SER A 611 -26.67 -7.46 -19.24
CA SER A 611 -25.89 -6.35 -18.65
C SER A 611 -26.78 -5.16 -18.30
N ALA A 612 -26.29 -4.29 -17.41
CA ALA A 612 -26.96 -3.05 -17.01
C ALA A 612 -26.05 -1.83 -17.18
N LEU A 613 -26.56 -0.75 -17.78
CA LEU A 613 -25.85 0.51 -17.92
C LEU A 613 -26.67 1.64 -17.29
N HIS A 614 -26.06 2.42 -16.42
CA HIS A 614 -26.65 3.64 -15.88
C HIS A 614 -25.90 4.85 -16.41
N ILE A 615 -26.53 5.69 -17.20
CA ILE A 615 -25.93 6.90 -17.74
C ILE A 615 -26.37 8.07 -16.87
N THR A 616 -25.39 8.78 -16.32
CA THR A 616 -25.62 9.96 -15.49
C THR A 616 -24.89 11.16 -16.12
N GLY A 617 -25.62 12.26 -16.33
CA GLY A 617 -25.05 13.45 -16.96
C GLY A 617 -24.50 13.22 -18.37
N GLY A 618 -23.48 13.99 -18.76
CA GLY A 618 -22.90 13.98 -20.11
C GLY A 618 -23.33 15.17 -20.97
N GLY A 619 -24.47 15.78 -20.66
CA GLY A 619 -24.98 17.01 -21.25
C GLY A 619 -25.99 16.74 -22.36
N TRP A 620 -27.19 17.31 -22.22
CA TRP A 620 -28.30 17.20 -23.20
C TRP A 620 -27.84 17.46 -24.64
N VAL A 621 -26.95 18.44 -24.84
CA VAL A 621 -26.49 18.90 -26.17
C VAL A 621 -25.08 18.39 -26.52
N ALA A 622 -24.50 17.52 -25.72
CA ALA A 622 -23.16 16.99 -25.95
C ALA A 622 -23.15 15.89 -27.03
N ALA A 623 -21.95 15.37 -27.32
CA ALA A 623 -21.77 14.21 -28.18
C ALA A 623 -22.55 13.01 -27.64
N THR A 624 -23.30 12.31 -28.51
CA THR A 624 -24.14 11.20 -28.08
C THR A 624 -23.30 10.01 -27.61
N ASN A 625 -23.68 9.37 -26.50
CA ASN A 625 -23.18 8.03 -26.19
C ASN A 625 -23.86 7.01 -27.11
N THR A 626 -23.10 6.21 -27.85
CA THR A 626 -23.64 5.16 -28.73
C THR A 626 -23.59 3.82 -28.00
N VAL A 627 -24.72 3.14 -27.83
CA VAL A 627 -24.83 1.90 -27.05
C VAL A 627 -25.42 0.80 -27.93
N THR A 628 -24.68 -0.31 -28.08
CA THR A 628 -25.17 -1.54 -28.72
C THR A 628 -25.47 -2.56 -27.64
N LEU A 629 -26.70 -3.09 -27.61
CA LEU A 629 -27.21 -3.90 -26.51
C LEU A 629 -28.31 -4.87 -26.96
N SER A 630 -28.41 -6.01 -26.30
CA SER A 630 -29.51 -6.97 -26.52
C SER A 630 -29.92 -7.58 -25.19
N SER A 631 -31.22 -7.72 -24.93
CA SER A 631 -31.75 -8.28 -23.68
C SER A 631 -31.09 -7.68 -22.42
N SER A 632 -30.91 -6.35 -22.43
CA SER A 632 -30.15 -5.62 -21.40
C SER A 632 -30.95 -4.43 -20.85
N THR A 633 -30.48 -3.85 -19.75
CA THR A 633 -31.13 -2.70 -19.12
C THR A 633 -30.30 -1.43 -19.24
N VAL A 634 -30.94 -0.30 -19.55
CA VAL A 634 -30.31 1.03 -19.54
C VAL A 634 -31.15 1.99 -18.72
N THR A 635 -30.54 2.71 -17.80
CA THR A 635 -31.16 3.82 -17.07
C THR A 635 -30.50 5.12 -17.49
N LEU A 636 -31.29 6.15 -17.82
CA LEU A 636 -30.81 7.48 -18.15
C LEU A 636 -31.38 8.50 -17.15
N ASP A 637 -30.47 9.21 -16.49
CA ASP A 637 -30.81 10.29 -15.55
C ASP A 637 -30.76 11.66 -16.24
N GLN A 638 -31.05 12.72 -15.47
CA GLN A 638 -31.06 14.11 -15.91
C GLN A 638 -29.85 14.47 -16.79
N ASP A 639 -30.11 15.20 -17.87
CA ASP A 639 -29.12 15.73 -18.81
C ASP A 639 -28.27 14.66 -19.53
N SER A 640 -28.79 13.44 -19.65
CA SER A 640 -28.15 12.35 -20.39
C SER A 640 -28.58 12.31 -21.86
N ARG A 641 -27.67 11.83 -22.72
CA ARG A 641 -27.92 11.60 -24.14
C ARG A 641 -27.35 10.27 -24.62
N ALA A 642 -28.17 9.43 -25.27
CA ALA A 642 -27.72 8.16 -25.82
C ALA A 642 -28.49 7.70 -27.06
N ASP A 643 -27.78 7.01 -27.97
CA ASP A 643 -28.34 6.29 -29.10
C ASP A 643 -28.19 4.78 -28.82
N LEU A 644 -29.31 4.11 -28.56
CA LEU A 644 -29.39 2.71 -28.15
C LEU A 644 -29.84 1.85 -29.35
N THR A 645 -29.05 0.84 -29.70
CA THR A 645 -29.37 -0.09 -30.80
C THR A 645 -29.36 -1.55 -30.35
N GLY A 646 -30.45 -2.26 -30.67
CA GLY A 646 -30.61 -3.70 -30.55
C GLY A 646 -31.94 -4.10 -29.91
N ASP A 647 -32.07 -5.36 -29.53
CA ASP A 647 -33.39 -5.98 -29.34
C ASP A 647 -33.69 -6.38 -27.89
N ALA A 648 -34.98 -6.40 -27.55
CA ALA A 648 -35.52 -6.87 -26.26
C ALA A 648 -34.95 -6.15 -25.03
N ASN A 649 -34.66 -4.85 -25.14
CA ASN A 649 -34.05 -4.06 -24.06
C ASN A 649 -35.09 -3.34 -23.21
N GLN A 650 -34.71 -3.08 -21.95
CA GLN A 650 -35.49 -2.26 -21.03
C GLN A 650 -34.77 -0.93 -20.79
N VAL A 651 -35.40 0.17 -21.17
CA VAL A 651 -34.86 1.52 -21.06
C VAL A 651 -35.69 2.29 -20.04
N THR A 652 -35.04 2.83 -19.00
CA THR A 652 -35.69 3.64 -17.96
C THR A 652 -35.18 5.07 -18.06
N ILE A 653 -36.09 6.04 -18.10
CA ILE A 653 -35.82 7.47 -18.17
C ILE A 653 -36.35 8.12 -16.89
N THR A 654 -35.44 8.59 -16.04
CA THR A 654 -35.76 9.12 -14.71
C THR A 654 -35.68 10.66 -14.64
N GLY A 655 -35.01 11.30 -15.60
CA GLY A 655 -34.88 12.75 -15.74
C GLY A 655 -35.15 13.23 -17.16
N THR A 656 -34.89 14.51 -17.44
CA THR A 656 -35.04 15.04 -18.80
C THR A 656 -33.84 14.65 -19.67
N VAL A 657 -34.10 13.88 -20.72
CA VAL A 657 -33.05 13.28 -21.58
C VAL A 657 -33.35 13.43 -23.06
N ASN A 658 -32.33 13.15 -23.88
CA ASN A 658 -32.52 12.89 -25.30
C ASN A 658 -32.02 11.46 -25.62
N VAL A 659 -32.93 10.57 -25.97
CA VAL A 659 -32.59 9.15 -26.20
C VAL A 659 -33.17 8.66 -27.52
N ALA A 660 -32.34 7.99 -28.31
CA ALA A 660 -32.80 7.21 -29.45
C ALA A 660 -32.77 5.72 -29.12
N VAL A 661 -33.82 4.99 -29.44
CA VAL A 661 -33.93 3.54 -29.21
C VAL A 661 -34.37 2.87 -30.50
N SER A 662 -33.51 2.04 -31.07
CA SER A 662 -33.76 1.33 -32.33
C SER A 662 -33.62 -0.18 -32.14
N GLY A 663 -34.56 -0.94 -32.71
CA GLY A 663 -34.59 -2.42 -32.68
C GLY A 663 -35.99 -2.94 -32.40
N THR A 664 -36.13 -4.23 -32.12
CA THR A 664 -37.43 -4.86 -31.82
C THR A 664 -37.59 -5.21 -30.35
N GLN A 665 -38.83 -5.28 -29.86
CA GLN A 665 -39.20 -5.67 -28.49
C GLN A 665 -38.61 -4.78 -27.39
N ASN A 666 -38.26 -3.54 -27.71
CA ASN A 666 -37.75 -2.60 -26.72
C ASN A 666 -38.89 -2.02 -25.89
N THR A 667 -38.68 -1.92 -24.57
CA THR A 667 -39.61 -1.30 -23.62
C THR A 667 -38.96 -0.07 -23.01
N ILE A 668 -39.62 1.07 -23.11
CA ILE A 668 -39.18 2.36 -22.59
C ILE A 668 -40.14 2.77 -21.47
N THR A 669 -39.62 3.04 -20.29
CA THR A 669 -40.40 3.59 -19.17
C THR A 669 -39.88 4.99 -18.85
N ALA A 670 -40.75 5.99 -18.98
CA ALA A 670 -40.43 7.38 -18.66
C ALA A 670 -41.24 7.85 -17.44
N THR A 671 -40.54 8.45 -16.48
CA THR A 671 -41.17 9.00 -15.25
C THR A 671 -41.01 10.51 -15.13
N ALA A 672 -40.11 11.12 -15.91
CA ALA A 672 -39.91 12.55 -15.98
C ALA A 672 -40.61 13.16 -17.20
N SER A 673 -40.80 14.47 -17.20
CA SER A 673 -41.36 15.24 -18.30
C SER A 673 -40.27 15.94 -19.14
N GLY A 674 -40.63 16.36 -20.35
CA GLY A 674 -39.80 17.19 -21.23
C GLY A 674 -38.70 16.46 -22.02
N SER A 675 -38.64 15.13 -21.96
CA SER A 675 -37.66 14.32 -22.68
C SER A 675 -37.98 14.21 -24.18
N GLY A 676 -36.93 14.11 -24.99
CA GLY A 676 -37.00 13.68 -26.39
C GLY A 676 -36.76 12.18 -26.51
N ILE A 677 -37.78 11.42 -26.90
CA ILE A 677 -37.71 9.97 -27.07
C ILE A 677 -37.83 9.65 -28.56
N PHE A 678 -36.73 9.24 -29.17
CA PHE A 678 -36.68 8.88 -30.58
C PHE A 678 -36.77 7.35 -30.70
N VAL A 679 -37.76 6.85 -31.43
CA VAL A 679 -38.02 5.42 -31.58
C VAL A 679 -37.81 4.99 -33.04
N GLY A 680 -37.04 3.91 -33.23
CA GLY A 680 -36.78 3.29 -34.53
C GLY A 680 -36.88 1.76 -34.51
N GLY A 681 -36.95 1.15 -35.69
CA GLY A 681 -37.14 -0.29 -35.88
C GLY A 681 -35.91 -1.05 -36.37
N ALA A 682 -35.97 -2.37 -36.30
CA ALA A 682 -34.98 -3.25 -36.91
C ALA A 682 -35.11 -3.27 -38.44
N ALA A 683 -33.98 -3.50 -39.13
CA ALA A 683 -33.96 -3.63 -40.59
C ALA A 683 -34.70 -4.92 -41.01
N GLY A 684 -35.93 -4.78 -41.53
CA GLY A 684 -36.76 -5.90 -41.96
C GLY A 684 -38.23 -5.82 -41.54
N GLY A 685 -38.58 -4.87 -40.66
CA GLY A 685 -39.95 -4.71 -40.14
C GLY A 685 -40.33 -5.73 -39.07
N GLY A 686 -41.55 -5.61 -38.54
CA GLY A 686 -42.08 -6.41 -37.43
C GLY A 686 -41.64 -5.91 -36.06
N SER A 687 -41.19 -4.65 -35.96
CA SER A 687 -40.67 -4.09 -34.72
C SER A 687 -41.80 -3.72 -33.78
N THR A 688 -41.70 -4.14 -32.51
CA THR A 688 -42.60 -3.71 -31.45
C THR A 688 -41.84 -2.85 -30.45
N VAL A 689 -42.34 -1.65 -30.17
CA VAL A 689 -41.80 -0.79 -29.11
C VAL A 689 -42.92 -0.35 -28.19
N THR A 690 -42.69 -0.45 -26.89
CA THR A 690 -43.65 0.01 -25.87
C THR A 690 -43.04 1.19 -25.12
N VAL A 691 -43.78 2.30 -25.02
CA VAL A 691 -43.46 3.46 -24.19
C VAL A 691 -44.51 3.58 -23.10
N SER A 692 -44.09 3.44 -21.84
CA SER A 692 -44.91 3.69 -20.66
C SER A 692 -44.45 5.00 -20.02
N ASP A 693 -45.22 6.05 -20.19
CA ASP A 693 -44.97 7.38 -19.67
C ASP A 693 -45.89 7.70 -18.51
N THR A 694 -45.30 7.95 -17.35
CA THR A 694 -46.02 8.42 -16.15
C THR A 694 -45.70 9.88 -15.80
N GLY A 695 -44.70 10.48 -16.44
CA GLY A 695 -44.30 11.87 -16.21
C GLY A 695 -45.13 12.87 -17.02
N GLY A 696 -45.52 12.49 -18.24
CA GLY A 696 -46.29 13.29 -19.18
C GLY A 696 -45.52 14.48 -19.77
N GLY A 697 -45.95 14.96 -20.93
CA GLY A 697 -45.31 16.10 -21.59
C GLY A 697 -43.96 15.76 -22.24
N ASN A 698 -43.72 14.48 -22.54
CA ASN A 698 -42.58 14.08 -23.34
C ASN A 698 -42.88 14.20 -24.83
N THR A 699 -41.83 14.32 -25.64
CA THR A 699 -41.96 14.29 -27.11
C THR A 699 -41.43 12.97 -27.64
N ILE A 700 -42.30 12.18 -28.24
CA ILE A 700 -41.99 10.88 -28.84
C ILE A 700 -41.92 11.06 -30.36
N TYR A 701 -40.74 10.87 -30.94
CA TYR A 701 -40.50 10.90 -32.38
C TYR A 701 -40.31 9.49 -32.89
N VAL A 702 -41.18 9.03 -33.79
CA VAL A 702 -40.92 7.80 -34.52
C VAL A 702 -40.22 8.14 -35.82
N TYR A 703 -38.99 7.66 -35.96
CA TYR A 703 -38.17 7.83 -37.15
C TYR A 703 -37.80 6.45 -37.67
N ALA A 704 -38.14 6.17 -38.92
CA ALA A 704 -37.90 4.85 -39.50
C ALA A 704 -36.62 4.83 -40.34
N ASN A 705 -35.82 3.78 -40.16
CA ASN A 705 -34.83 3.34 -41.16
C ASN A 705 -35.48 2.48 -42.27
N THR A 706 -36.72 2.03 -42.08
CA THR A 706 -37.47 1.15 -42.98
C THR A 706 -38.97 1.47 -42.95
N GLN A 707 -39.58 1.74 -44.11
CA GLN A 707 -41.04 1.98 -44.22
C GLN A 707 -41.79 0.64 -44.11
N SER A 708 -42.00 0.17 -42.89
CA SER A 708 -42.70 -1.08 -42.57
C SER A 708 -44.06 -0.79 -41.96
N THR A 709 -45.13 -1.36 -42.53
CA THR A 709 -46.52 -1.23 -42.05
C THR A 709 -46.89 -2.24 -40.96
N VAL A 710 -45.97 -3.15 -40.62
CA VAL A 710 -46.16 -4.18 -39.58
C VAL A 710 -45.54 -3.77 -38.24
N ASP A 711 -44.82 -2.65 -38.20
CA ASP A 711 -44.22 -2.13 -36.97
C ASP A 711 -45.30 -1.48 -36.08
N VAL A 712 -45.15 -1.62 -34.77
CA VAL A 712 -46.12 -1.16 -33.78
C VAL A 712 -45.42 -0.35 -32.70
N LEU A 713 -45.88 0.88 -32.49
CA LEU A 713 -45.62 1.65 -31.29
C LEU A 713 -46.83 1.55 -30.36
N THR A 714 -46.62 1.11 -29.12
CA THR A 714 -47.61 1.20 -28.05
C THR A 714 -47.18 2.28 -27.08
N VAL A 715 -48.03 3.29 -26.83
CA VAL A 715 -47.78 4.36 -25.86
C VAL A 715 -48.86 4.31 -24.79
N THR A 716 -48.46 4.33 -23.52
CA THR A 716 -49.36 4.58 -22.38
C THR A 716 -48.88 5.85 -21.70
N GLY A 717 -49.68 6.91 -21.68
CA GLY A 717 -49.21 8.22 -21.21
C GLY A 717 -50.23 9.34 -21.38
N ASN A 718 -50.01 10.45 -20.68
CA ASN A 718 -50.88 11.63 -20.75
C ASN A 718 -50.08 12.87 -21.10
N GLY A 719 -50.63 13.72 -21.97
CA GLY A 719 -50.05 15.03 -22.29
C GLY A 719 -48.83 15.00 -23.21
N ASP A 720 -48.54 13.87 -23.86
CA ASP A 720 -47.35 13.69 -24.69
C ASP A 720 -47.56 14.21 -26.11
N THR A 721 -46.48 14.60 -26.77
CA THR A 721 -46.47 14.93 -28.20
C THR A 721 -45.86 13.76 -28.97
N ILE A 722 -46.65 13.12 -29.83
CA ILE A 722 -46.27 11.93 -30.60
C ILE A 722 -46.22 12.30 -32.08
N ASN A 723 -45.02 12.28 -32.65
CA ASN A 723 -44.78 12.59 -34.06
C ASN A 723 -44.44 11.30 -34.82
N MET A 724 -45.42 10.80 -35.57
CA MET A 724 -45.32 9.55 -36.33
C MET A 724 -44.92 9.87 -37.78
N ASN A 725 -43.61 9.98 -38.03
CA ASN A 725 -43.04 10.23 -39.37
C ASN A 725 -42.74 8.93 -40.14
N SER A 726 -43.39 7.83 -39.77
CA SER A 726 -43.23 6.49 -40.34
C SER A 726 -44.57 5.78 -40.47
N ASN A 727 -44.61 4.69 -41.23
CA ASN A 727 -45.82 3.89 -41.47
C ASN A 727 -46.13 2.91 -40.31
N TRP A 728 -45.75 3.27 -39.09
CA TRP A 728 -45.97 2.43 -37.91
C TRP A 728 -47.40 2.56 -37.43
N LYS A 729 -47.97 1.44 -36.97
CA LYS A 729 -49.25 1.47 -36.26
C LYS A 729 -49.03 2.03 -34.86
N LEU A 730 -49.86 3.00 -34.47
CA LEU A 730 -49.86 3.54 -33.12
C LEU A 730 -51.03 2.96 -32.31
N THR A 731 -50.72 2.39 -31.16
CA THR A 731 -51.71 2.12 -30.10
C THR A 731 -51.43 3.07 -28.93
N LEU A 732 -52.39 3.92 -28.59
CA LEU A 732 -52.27 4.92 -27.53
C LEU A 732 -53.29 4.64 -26.42
N SER A 733 -52.82 4.61 -25.17
CA SER A 733 -53.66 4.54 -23.98
C SER A 733 -53.43 5.75 -23.09
N GLY A 734 -54.42 6.63 -22.96
CA GLY A 734 -54.32 7.85 -22.14
C GLY A 734 -55.03 9.06 -22.72
N SER A 735 -54.73 10.24 -22.18
CA SER A 735 -55.48 11.47 -22.42
C SER A 735 -54.59 12.70 -22.66
N GLY A 736 -55.11 13.69 -23.37
CA GLY A 736 -54.42 14.97 -23.61
C GLY A 736 -53.18 14.90 -24.51
N ASN A 737 -52.93 13.78 -25.18
CA ASN A 737 -51.79 13.65 -26.08
C ASN A 737 -52.05 14.38 -27.41
N THR A 738 -51.00 14.91 -28.03
CA THR A 738 -51.04 15.45 -29.39
C THR A 738 -50.35 14.48 -30.33
N VAL A 739 -51.05 13.98 -31.33
CA VAL A 739 -50.56 12.98 -32.27
C VAL A 739 -50.59 13.52 -33.70
N GLY A 740 -49.42 13.59 -34.33
CA GLY A 740 -49.28 13.86 -35.76
C GLY A 740 -48.98 12.57 -36.51
N MET A 741 -49.85 12.18 -37.45
CA MET A 741 -49.67 11.00 -38.30
C MET A 741 -49.42 11.41 -39.76
N ILE A 742 -48.68 10.60 -40.51
CA ILE A 742 -48.68 10.67 -41.98
C ILE A 742 -50.00 10.16 -42.55
N ALA A 743 -50.34 10.57 -43.78
CA ALA A 743 -51.60 10.20 -44.42
C ALA A 743 -51.67 8.69 -44.73
N GLY A 744 -52.86 8.09 -44.56
CA GLY A 744 -53.08 6.66 -44.85
C GLY A 744 -52.93 5.71 -43.66
N GLU A 745 -52.40 6.18 -42.53
CA GLU A 745 -51.99 5.30 -41.42
C GLU A 745 -53.11 4.97 -40.43
N THR A 746 -52.83 3.98 -39.57
CA THR A 746 -53.76 3.51 -38.53
C THR A 746 -53.31 3.92 -37.14
N ILE A 747 -54.22 4.53 -36.39
CA ILE A 747 -54.07 4.83 -34.96
C ILE A 747 -55.24 4.21 -34.19
N SER A 748 -54.93 3.54 -33.08
CA SER A 748 -55.90 3.06 -32.10
C SER A 748 -55.70 3.81 -30.80
N ILE A 749 -56.75 4.44 -30.27
CA ILE A 749 -56.75 5.12 -28.98
C ILE A 749 -57.70 4.36 -28.06
N THR A 750 -57.26 4.01 -26.86
CA THR A 750 -58.07 3.34 -25.84
C THR A 750 -57.90 4.04 -24.49
N GLY A 751 -58.83 3.82 -23.57
CA GLY A 751 -58.72 4.36 -22.20
C GLY A 751 -58.67 5.89 -22.14
N GLY A 752 -58.12 6.44 -21.05
CA GLY A 752 -58.07 7.89 -20.78
C GLY A 752 -59.35 8.44 -20.16
N GLY A 753 -60.52 7.90 -20.52
CA GLY A 753 -61.81 8.29 -19.99
C GLY A 753 -62.54 9.28 -20.90
N GLU A 754 -63.84 9.04 -21.11
CA GLU A 754 -64.73 9.83 -21.97
C GLU A 754 -64.73 11.34 -21.65
N PHE A 755 -64.49 11.70 -20.38
CA PHE A 755 -64.48 13.07 -19.88
C PHE A 755 -63.08 13.65 -19.67
N ALA A 756 -62.02 12.90 -19.96
CA ALA A 756 -60.67 13.40 -19.84
C ALA A 756 -60.34 14.42 -20.94
N THR A 757 -59.14 15.02 -20.88
CA THR A 757 -58.64 15.88 -21.95
C THR A 757 -58.56 15.08 -23.23
N ALA A 758 -59.16 15.58 -24.32
CA ALA A 758 -59.14 14.89 -25.61
C ALA A 758 -57.72 14.72 -26.14
N ASN A 759 -57.43 13.56 -26.73
CA ASN A 759 -56.24 13.40 -27.55
C ASN A 759 -56.44 14.17 -28.86
N THR A 760 -55.53 15.07 -29.21
CA THR A 760 -55.58 15.81 -30.49
C THR A 760 -54.87 15.00 -31.55
N VAL A 761 -55.57 14.61 -32.62
CA VAL A 761 -55.05 13.73 -33.69
C VAL A 761 -55.10 14.46 -35.01
N THR A 762 -53.97 14.58 -35.70
CA THR A 762 -53.92 15.04 -37.10
C THR A 762 -53.69 13.83 -38.02
N LEU A 763 -54.69 13.49 -38.83
CA LEU A 763 -54.67 12.34 -39.74
C LEU A 763 -55.51 12.63 -40.99
N SER A 764 -55.09 12.18 -42.16
CA SER A 764 -55.88 12.26 -43.40
C SER A 764 -55.77 10.97 -44.20
N ASN A 765 -56.86 10.58 -44.87
CA ASN A 765 -56.98 9.31 -45.61
C ASN A 765 -56.63 8.05 -44.78
N GLY A 766 -56.62 8.13 -43.45
CA GLY A 766 -56.19 7.07 -42.56
C GLY A 766 -57.34 6.40 -41.81
N THR A 767 -56.99 5.60 -40.82
CA THR A 767 -57.94 4.92 -39.91
C THR A 767 -57.70 5.34 -38.46
N LEU A 768 -58.75 5.85 -37.80
CA LEU A 768 -58.75 6.09 -36.35
C LEU A 768 -59.70 5.09 -35.68
N ILE A 769 -59.22 4.37 -34.68
CA ILE A 769 -60.04 3.45 -33.88
C ILE A 769 -60.07 4.00 -32.46
N LEU A 770 -61.25 4.33 -31.96
CA LEU A 770 -61.50 4.59 -30.55
C LEU A 770 -62.01 3.30 -29.92
N GLY A 771 -61.27 2.76 -28.95
CA GLY A 771 -61.77 1.73 -28.05
C GLY A 771 -62.49 2.34 -26.87
N GLN A 772 -63.15 1.52 -26.05
CA GLN A 772 -64.09 1.96 -25.02
C GLN A 772 -63.56 3.06 -24.08
N HIS A 773 -64.43 4.02 -23.77
CA HIS A 773 -64.17 5.18 -22.91
C HIS A 773 -63.01 6.07 -23.39
N ALA A 774 -62.77 6.17 -24.69
CA ALA A 774 -61.74 7.03 -25.27
C ALA A 774 -62.30 8.40 -25.70
N ARG A 775 -61.40 9.39 -25.76
CA ARG A 775 -61.71 10.72 -26.28
C ARG A 775 -60.63 11.23 -27.23
N ALA A 776 -61.05 11.76 -28.38
CA ALA A 776 -60.16 12.37 -29.36
C ALA A 776 -60.78 13.57 -30.08
N ASN A 777 -59.93 14.47 -30.58
CA ASN A 777 -60.27 15.50 -31.55
C ASN A 777 -59.45 15.23 -32.83
N LEU A 778 -60.11 14.83 -33.90
CA LEU A 778 -59.51 14.54 -35.20
C LEU A 778 -59.51 15.79 -36.08
N THR A 779 -58.34 16.19 -36.57
CA THR A 779 -58.18 17.16 -37.66
C THR A 779 -57.70 16.46 -38.93
N GLY A 780 -58.37 16.72 -40.06
CA GLY A 780 -58.02 16.18 -41.38
C GLY A 780 -59.17 15.45 -42.09
N SER A 781 -58.95 15.08 -43.35
CA SER A 781 -60.02 14.69 -44.27
C SER A 781 -59.87 13.26 -44.81
N GLY A 782 -60.98 12.65 -45.22
CA GLY A 782 -60.99 11.34 -45.89
C GLY A 782 -60.73 10.15 -44.96
N ASN A 783 -60.85 10.30 -43.64
CA ASN A 783 -60.52 9.26 -42.68
C ASN A 783 -61.69 8.29 -42.46
N GLN A 784 -61.36 7.03 -42.17
CA GLN A 784 -62.30 6.06 -41.60
C GLN A 784 -62.13 6.03 -40.08
N VAL A 785 -63.21 6.23 -39.35
CA VAL A 785 -63.18 6.26 -37.88
C VAL A 785 -64.14 5.21 -37.34
N THR A 786 -63.67 4.39 -36.42
CA THR A 786 -64.50 3.40 -35.70
C THR A 786 -64.54 3.75 -34.23
N LEU A 787 -65.74 3.81 -33.64
CA LEU A 787 -65.94 4.03 -32.20
C LEU A 787 -66.50 2.77 -31.53
N GLY A 788 -66.05 2.53 -30.30
CA GLY A 788 -66.47 1.45 -29.42
C GLY A 788 -67.71 1.82 -28.62
N ASN A 789 -67.60 1.83 -27.28
CA ASN A 789 -68.71 2.20 -26.37
C ASN A 789 -68.27 3.39 -25.51
N ASN A 790 -69.17 4.35 -25.32
CA ASN A 790 -68.98 5.54 -24.48
C ASN A 790 -67.75 6.37 -24.89
N ASP A 791 -67.58 6.59 -26.20
CA ASP A 791 -66.47 7.33 -26.77
C ASP A 791 -66.87 8.75 -27.21
N ASN A 792 -65.97 9.72 -27.06
CA ASN A 792 -66.20 11.10 -27.47
C ASN A 792 -65.22 11.53 -28.58
N LEU A 793 -65.73 11.92 -29.74
CA LEU A 793 -64.93 12.33 -30.89
C LEU A 793 -65.35 13.70 -31.42
N GLY A 794 -64.42 14.65 -31.41
CA GLY A 794 -64.48 15.86 -32.23
C GLY A 794 -63.86 15.61 -33.61
N VAL A 795 -64.43 16.18 -34.66
CA VAL A 795 -63.93 16.09 -36.05
C VAL A 795 -63.94 17.46 -36.69
N ASP A 796 -62.76 17.92 -37.10
CA ASP A 796 -62.53 19.13 -37.90
C ASP A 796 -61.85 18.75 -39.23
N GLY A 797 -62.68 18.50 -40.24
CA GLY A 797 -62.25 18.03 -41.55
C GLY A 797 -63.40 17.47 -42.37
N SER A 798 -63.16 17.17 -43.65
CA SER A 798 -64.22 16.82 -44.60
C SER A 798 -64.11 15.37 -45.10
N HIS A 799 -65.21 14.80 -45.59
CA HIS A 799 -65.25 13.44 -46.16
C HIS A 799 -64.79 12.31 -45.22
N ASN A 800 -64.92 12.49 -43.90
CA ASN A 800 -64.64 11.44 -42.94
C ASN A 800 -65.87 10.51 -42.80
N VAL A 801 -65.63 9.22 -42.63
CA VAL A 801 -66.65 8.20 -42.36
C VAL A 801 -66.48 7.72 -40.93
N LEU A 802 -67.40 8.09 -40.05
CA LEU A 802 -67.44 7.76 -38.63
C LEU A 802 -68.43 6.62 -38.44
N THR A 803 -68.01 5.54 -37.80
CA THR A 803 -68.86 4.36 -37.55
C THR A 803 -68.77 3.98 -36.09
N ALA A 804 -69.83 4.26 -35.33
CA ALA A 804 -69.99 3.78 -33.97
C ALA A 804 -70.53 2.35 -33.99
N THR A 805 -69.83 1.46 -33.29
CA THR A 805 -70.18 0.03 -33.21
C THR A 805 -70.82 -0.35 -31.88
N GLY A 806 -70.76 0.54 -30.88
CA GLY A 806 -71.38 0.41 -29.57
C GLY A 806 -72.43 1.49 -29.29
N SER A 807 -72.69 1.77 -28.01
CA SER A 807 -73.68 2.75 -27.53
C SER A 807 -73.06 3.81 -26.63
N GLY A 808 -73.72 4.96 -26.51
CA GLY A 808 -73.30 6.04 -25.59
C GLY A 808 -72.24 6.98 -26.16
N ASP A 809 -71.95 6.92 -27.46
CA ASP A 809 -70.91 7.73 -28.10
C ASP A 809 -71.38 9.16 -28.40
N GLY A 810 -70.47 10.12 -28.27
CA GLY A 810 -70.65 11.53 -28.62
C GLY A 810 -69.80 11.97 -29.81
N LEU A 811 -70.43 12.50 -30.87
CA LEU A 811 -69.75 13.00 -32.07
C LEU A 811 -69.95 14.52 -32.23
N TRP A 812 -68.87 15.29 -32.38
CA TRP A 812 -68.90 16.71 -32.73
C TRP A 812 -68.26 16.91 -34.10
N ILE A 813 -69.03 17.34 -35.11
CA ILE A 813 -68.59 17.34 -36.52
C ILE A 813 -68.60 18.77 -37.06
N SER A 814 -67.45 19.28 -37.50
CA SER A 814 -67.25 20.68 -37.89
C SER A 814 -66.69 20.92 -39.30
N GLY A 815 -66.69 19.90 -40.18
CA GLY A 815 -66.36 20.03 -41.62
C GLY A 815 -67.42 19.45 -42.56
N ALA A 816 -67.17 19.49 -43.87
CA ALA A 816 -68.19 19.19 -44.87
C ALA A 816 -68.23 17.71 -45.33
N SER A 817 -69.39 17.24 -45.77
CA SER A 817 -69.53 15.93 -46.44
C SER A 817 -69.05 14.73 -45.59
N ASN A 818 -69.17 14.82 -44.28
CA ASN A 818 -68.86 13.71 -43.38
C ASN A 818 -70.04 12.74 -43.30
N THR A 819 -69.78 11.46 -43.04
CA THR A 819 -70.81 10.44 -42.81
C THR A 819 -70.64 9.89 -41.40
N ALA A 820 -71.69 9.89 -40.58
CA ALA A 820 -71.74 9.32 -39.24
C ALA A 820 -72.75 8.17 -39.19
N ASN A 821 -72.29 6.94 -39.09
CA ASN A 821 -73.11 5.76 -38.85
C ASN A 821 -73.12 5.49 -37.33
N ILE A 822 -74.19 5.83 -36.64
CA ILE A 822 -74.30 5.81 -35.18
C ILE A 822 -75.70 5.41 -34.70
N SER A 823 -75.78 4.70 -33.57
CA SER A 823 -77.05 4.34 -32.94
C SER A 823 -76.94 4.44 -31.42
N ASN A 824 -78.00 4.91 -30.75
CA ASN A 824 -77.99 5.16 -29.30
C ASN A 824 -76.87 6.11 -28.84
N GLY A 825 -76.55 7.14 -29.64
CA GLY A 825 -75.51 8.12 -29.35
C GLY A 825 -76.00 9.57 -29.45
N SER A 826 -75.06 10.50 -29.30
CA SER A 826 -75.29 11.94 -29.48
C SER A 826 -74.44 12.48 -30.63
N VAL A 827 -75.05 13.27 -31.53
CA VAL A 827 -74.36 13.87 -32.68
C VAL A 827 -74.59 15.37 -32.70
N PHE A 828 -73.53 16.14 -32.70
CA PHE A 828 -73.51 17.60 -32.78
C PHE A 828 -72.88 18.01 -34.10
N VAL A 829 -73.64 18.66 -34.97
CA VAL A 829 -73.18 19.04 -36.31
C VAL A 829 -73.07 20.56 -36.42
N GLY A 830 -71.87 21.03 -36.72
CA GLY A 830 -71.54 22.40 -37.10
C GLY A 830 -71.08 22.56 -38.56
N GLY A 831 -70.83 21.48 -39.30
CA GLY A 831 -70.39 21.49 -40.71
C GLY A 831 -71.50 21.17 -41.74
N SER A 832 -71.33 21.58 -43.00
CA SER A 832 -72.36 21.42 -44.05
C SER A 832 -72.37 20.03 -44.72
N GLN A 833 -73.56 19.49 -45.02
CA GLN A 833 -73.79 18.22 -45.71
C GLN A 833 -73.29 16.96 -44.96
N THR A 834 -73.61 16.84 -43.67
CA THR A 834 -73.28 15.62 -42.90
C THR A 834 -74.36 14.55 -43.09
N ALA A 835 -74.01 13.35 -43.54
CA ALA A 835 -74.92 12.20 -43.54
C ALA A 835 -74.88 11.52 -42.16
N ILE A 836 -76.03 11.26 -41.54
CA ILE A 836 -76.17 10.59 -40.25
C ILE A 836 -77.07 9.39 -40.45
N ASN A 837 -76.59 8.19 -40.16
CA ASN A 837 -77.30 6.93 -40.36
C ASN A 837 -77.39 6.14 -39.05
N GLY A 838 -78.45 5.36 -38.85
CA GLY A 838 -78.66 4.49 -37.68
C GLY A 838 -79.75 5.03 -36.74
N ASP A 839 -80.07 4.28 -35.67
CA ASP A 839 -81.32 4.45 -34.90
C ASP A 839 -81.09 4.99 -33.46
N ASN A 840 -82.08 5.72 -32.92
CA ASN A 840 -82.18 6.22 -31.55
C ASN A 840 -81.10 7.24 -31.13
N ASN A 841 -80.71 8.17 -31.98
CA ASN A 841 -79.72 9.18 -31.62
C ASN A 841 -80.33 10.51 -31.18
N ALA A 842 -79.60 11.25 -30.35
CA ALA A 842 -79.85 12.66 -30.06
C ALA A 842 -78.98 13.53 -30.98
N ILE A 843 -79.59 14.19 -31.95
CA ILE A 843 -78.93 14.97 -32.99
C ILE A 843 -79.16 16.45 -32.72
N THR A 844 -78.10 17.24 -32.59
CA THR A 844 -78.14 18.70 -32.50
C THR A 844 -77.46 19.33 -33.72
N LEU A 845 -78.18 20.19 -34.44
CA LEU A 845 -77.70 20.89 -35.63
C LEU A 845 -77.55 22.38 -35.34
N TYR A 846 -76.35 22.93 -35.54
CA TYR A 846 -76.09 24.36 -35.34
C TYR A 846 -76.38 25.20 -36.61
N ALA A 847 -76.42 26.53 -36.47
CA ALA A 847 -76.74 27.45 -37.56
C ALA A 847 -75.92 27.23 -38.86
N GLY A 848 -76.58 27.29 -40.03
CA GLY A 848 -75.94 27.19 -41.34
C GLY A 848 -75.61 25.76 -41.82
N VAL A 849 -76.06 24.74 -41.10
CA VAL A 849 -75.73 23.33 -41.34
C VAL A 849 -76.73 22.64 -42.27
N GLY A 850 -76.23 21.73 -43.11
CA GLY A 850 -77.05 20.75 -43.82
C GLY A 850 -76.75 19.34 -43.32
N ALA A 851 -77.76 18.55 -42.99
CA ALA A 851 -77.60 17.14 -42.62
C ALA A 851 -78.63 16.25 -43.32
N THR A 852 -78.20 15.07 -43.76
CA THR A 852 -79.09 14.00 -44.22
C THR A 852 -79.18 12.95 -43.13
N VAL A 853 -80.36 12.69 -42.56
CA VAL A 853 -80.55 11.77 -41.45
C VAL A 853 -81.36 10.54 -41.90
N SER A 854 -80.89 9.33 -41.60
CA SER A 854 -81.51 8.07 -42.02
C SER A 854 -81.52 7.06 -40.88
N GLY A 855 -82.69 6.83 -40.28
CA GLY A 855 -82.85 5.92 -39.14
C GLY A 855 -84.15 6.17 -38.37
N LYS A 856 -84.41 5.35 -37.35
CA LYS A 856 -85.65 5.37 -36.54
C LYS A 856 -85.41 5.96 -35.16
N ASN A 857 -86.42 6.65 -34.64
CA ASN A 857 -86.45 7.25 -33.29
C ASN A 857 -85.36 8.28 -33.03
N GLU A 858 -85.01 9.08 -34.05
CA GLU A 858 -84.07 10.18 -33.88
C GLU A 858 -84.73 11.34 -33.12
N LEU A 859 -84.02 11.89 -32.14
CA LEU A 859 -84.38 13.15 -31.49
C LEU A 859 -83.55 14.26 -32.14
N ILE A 860 -84.18 15.11 -32.94
CA ILE A 860 -83.48 16.16 -33.69
C ILE A 860 -83.77 17.51 -33.06
N SER A 861 -82.71 18.26 -32.78
CA SER A 861 -82.70 19.56 -32.13
C SER A 861 -81.94 20.53 -33.02
N THR A 862 -82.52 21.68 -33.36
CA THR A 862 -81.88 22.69 -34.22
C THR A 862 -81.61 23.97 -33.42
N VAL A 863 -80.38 24.45 -33.45
CA VAL A 863 -79.93 25.62 -32.68
C VAL A 863 -79.34 26.67 -33.63
N GLY A 864 -80.20 27.59 -34.10
CA GLY A 864 -79.86 28.74 -34.94
C GLY A 864 -80.38 28.69 -36.38
N ALA A 865 -80.16 29.76 -37.16
CA ALA A 865 -80.75 29.96 -38.50
C ALA A 865 -80.14 29.11 -39.63
N ASN A 866 -80.86 28.97 -40.75
CA ASN A 866 -80.38 28.36 -42.01
C ASN A 866 -79.95 26.89 -41.86
N THR A 867 -80.76 26.07 -41.18
CA THR A 867 -80.49 24.63 -41.08
C THR A 867 -81.31 23.86 -42.10
N THR A 868 -80.69 22.91 -42.79
CA THR A 868 -81.35 22.01 -43.74
C THR A 868 -81.27 20.58 -43.22
N VAL A 869 -82.41 19.93 -43.08
CA VAL A 869 -82.52 18.53 -42.68
C VAL A 869 -83.21 17.76 -43.78
N ALA A 870 -82.53 16.75 -44.32
CA ALA A 870 -83.12 15.81 -45.26
C ALA A 870 -83.25 14.45 -44.58
N LEU A 871 -84.46 14.00 -44.30
CA LEU A 871 -84.67 12.69 -43.67
C LEU A 871 -84.95 11.64 -44.75
N SER A 872 -84.12 10.62 -44.83
CA SER A 872 -84.34 9.50 -45.75
C SER A 872 -85.03 8.36 -45.01
N THR A 873 -86.35 8.27 -45.15
CA THR A 873 -87.16 7.13 -44.69
C THR A 873 -86.99 6.01 -45.70
N ASN A 874 -86.21 4.97 -45.40
CA ASN A 874 -86.18 3.74 -46.22
C ASN A 874 -87.49 2.94 -46.10
N GLY A 875 -88.65 3.56 -46.38
CA GLY A 875 -89.96 2.91 -46.49
C GLY A 875 -90.62 2.46 -45.18
N VAL A 876 -90.35 3.10 -44.03
CA VAL A 876 -90.85 2.67 -42.71
C VAL A 876 -91.29 3.83 -41.81
N GLY A 877 -92.27 4.62 -42.26
CA GLY A 877 -92.99 5.61 -41.43
C GLY A 877 -92.15 6.80 -40.93
N PRO A 878 -92.79 7.84 -40.35
CA PRO A 878 -92.10 9.05 -39.94
C PRO A 878 -91.12 8.78 -38.80
N SER A 879 -89.93 9.38 -38.88
CA SER A 879 -88.88 9.23 -37.87
C SER A 879 -89.02 10.28 -36.77
N GLY A 880 -89.17 9.85 -35.52
CA GLY A 880 -88.81 10.66 -34.35
C GLY A 880 -89.55 12.00 -34.15
N GLU A 881 -88.96 12.82 -33.29
CA GLU A 881 -89.47 14.11 -32.82
C GLU A 881 -88.46 15.21 -33.19
N LEU A 882 -88.93 16.29 -33.84
CA LEU A 882 -88.14 17.51 -34.10
C LEU A 882 -88.47 18.53 -33.02
N ASP A 883 -87.52 18.81 -32.15
CA ASP A 883 -87.63 19.82 -31.10
C ASP A 883 -87.13 21.17 -31.61
N LEU A 884 -87.99 22.17 -31.49
CA LEU A 884 -87.69 23.58 -31.76
C LEU A 884 -87.48 24.32 -30.43
N PHE A 885 -86.47 25.17 -30.36
CA PHE A 885 -86.19 26.00 -29.16
C PHE A 885 -86.95 27.33 -29.16
N VAL A 886 -88.14 27.35 -29.75
CA VAL A 886 -89.03 28.51 -29.83
C VAL A 886 -90.43 28.11 -29.41
N THR A 887 -91.17 29.03 -28.81
CA THR A 887 -92.58 28.81 -28.45
C THR A 887 -93.42 28.70 -29.72
N HIS A 888 -94.50 27.95 -29.67
CA HIS A 888 -95.25 27.59 -30.88
C HIS A 888 -95.81 28.81 -31.64
N ASP A 889 -96.10 29.90 -30.92
CA ASP A 889 -96.70 31.13 -31.44
C ASP A 889 -95.74 31.99 -32.26
N GLN A 890 -94.46 31.64 -32.22
CA GLN A 890 -93.36 32.28 -32.92
C GLN A 890 -92.96 31.53 -34.20
N VAL A 891 -93.68 30.47 -34.59
CA VAL A 891 -93.35 29.64 -35.74
C VAL A 891 -94.34 29.82 -36.89
N TRP A 892 -93.81 29.98 -38.11
CA TRP A 892 -94.50 29.97 -39.40
C TRP A 892 -94.09 28.72 -40.18
N LEU A 893 -95.04 27.89 -40.53
CA LEU A 893 -94.82 26.77 -41.44
C LEU A 893 -95.05 27.27 -42.87
N GLN A 894 -94.20 26.88 -43.81
CA GLN A 894 -94.36 27.21 -45.23
C GLN A 894 -94.07 25.97 -46.08
N GLN A 895 -94.95 25.67 -47.04
CA GLN A 895 -94.64 24.69 -48.08
C GLN A 895 -93.89 25.37 -49.24
N SER A 896 -92.75 24.81 -49.65
CA SER A 896 -91.97 25.26 -50.82
C SER A 896 -91.65 24.07 -51.73
N GLY A 897 -92.44 23.89 -52.79
CA GLY A 897 -92.37 22.67 -53.61
C GLY A 897 -92.78 21.43 -52.80
N ASN A 898 -91.89 20.44 -52.71
CA ASN A 898 -92.08 19.26 -51.87
C ASN A 898 -91.56 19.44 -50.44
N ASP A 899 -90.89 20.54 -50.13
CA ASP A 899 -90.25 20.78 -48.83
C ASP A 899 -91.18 21.51 -47.85
N LEU A 900 -91.02 21.24 -46.55
CA LEU A 900 -91.62 22.02 -45.45
C LEU A 900 -90.54 22.90 -44.82
N ILE A 901 -90.73 24.20 -44.90
CA ILE A 901 -89.90 25.22 -44.25
C ILE A 901 -90.61 25.63 -42.96
N ILE A 902 -89.84 25.73 -41.88
CA ILE A 902 -90.28 26.19 -40.57
C ILE A 902 -89.50 27.46 -40.29
N ASP A 903 -90.16 28.59 -40.40
CA ASP A 903 -89.62 29.92 -40.21
C ASP A 903 -90.04 30.47 -38.84
N GLN A 904 -89.25 31.37 -38.25
CA GLN A 904 -89.62 32.09 -37.04
C GLN A 904 -90.12 33.49 -37.43
N VAL A 905 -91.18 33.98 -36.77
CA VAL A 905 -91.84 35.27 -37.05
C VAL A 905 -90.89 36.50 -37.07
N ASN A 906 -89.65 36.35 -36.58
CA ASN A 906 -88.63 37.39 -36.48
C ASN A 906 -87.38 37.16 -37.37
N GLY A 907 -87.36 36.14 -38.24
CA GLY A 907 -86.30 35.88 -39.22
C GLY A 907 -84.98 35.30 -38.67
N THR A 908 -85.01 34.71 -37.48
CA THR A 908 -83.81 34.20 -36.78
C THR A 908 -83.66 32.68 -36.81
N GLN A 909 -84.63 31.92 -37.33
CA GLN A 909 -84.55 30.45 -37.46
C GLN A 909 -85.37 29.96 -38.67
N ASP A 910 -84.67 29.40 -39.67
CA ASP A 910 -85.27 28.70 -40.81
C ASP A 910 -84.80 27.24 -40.74
N VAL A 911 -85.73 26.30 -40.55
CA VAL A 911 -85.49 24.85 -40.67
C VAL A 911 -86.18 24.37 -41.94
N THR A 912 -85.40 23.89 -42.92
CA THR A 912 -85.98 23.25 -44.12
C THR A 912 -85.95 21.74 -43.95
N LEU A 913 -87.13 21.14 -43.85
CA LEU A 913 -87.37 19.70 -43.98
C LEU A 913 -87.60 19.38 -45.45
N LYS A 914 -86.65 18.69 -46.08
CA LYS A 914 -86.76 18.34 -47.51
C LYS A 914 -87.91 17.36 -47.75
N ASP A 915 -88.48 17.31 -48.95
CA ASP A 915 -89.41 16.27 -49.42
C ASP A 915 -90.59 15.89 -48.48
N TRP A 916 -90.96 16.74 -47.50
CA TRP A 916 -92.03 16.51 -46.53
C TRP A 916 -93.38 16.16 -47.16
N PHE A 917 -93.65 16.74 -48.34
CA PHE A 917 -94.88 16.58 -49.11
C PHE A 917 -94.73 15.62 -50.29
N LEU A 918 -93.61 14.90 -50.42
CA LEU A 918 -93.42 13.88 -51.44
C LEU A 918 -94.32 12.66 -51.15
N GLN A 919 -95.06 12.17 -52.14
CA GLN A 919 -95.93 10.99 -52.00
C GLN A 919 -95.23 9.73 -52.48
N SER A 920 -95.32 8.66 -51.69
CA SER A 920 -94.94 7.31 -52.11
C SER A 920 -95.90 6.78 -53.19
N PRO A 921 -95.53 5.75 -53.99
CA PRO A 921 -96.35 5.17 -55.07
C PRO A 921 -97.76 4.61 -54.70
N GLY A 922 -98.23 4.82 -53.47
CA GLY A 922 -99.57 4.49 -52.97
C GLY A 922 -100.40 5.68 -52.45
N GLY A 923 -99.95 6.93 -52.64
CA GLY A 923 -100.69 8.15 -52.28
C GLY A 923 -100.54 8.63 -50.82
N THR A 924 -99.72 7.95 -50.02
CA THR A 924 -99.38 8.37 -48.66
C THR A 924 -98.19 9.32 -48.71
N TYR A 925 -98.29 10.46 -48.00
CA TYR A 925 -97.16 11.37 -47.82
C TYR A 925 -96.07 10.70 -46.98
N ASP A 926 -94.84 10.83 -47.44
CA ASP A 926 -93.65 10.32 -46.76
C ASP A 926 -93.19 11.35 -45.72
N HIS A 927 -93.93 11.41 -44.60
CA HIS A 927 -93.63 12.35 -43.54
C HIS A 927 -92.26 12.06 -42.94
N GLN A 928 -91.40 13.05 -43.00
CA GLN A 928 -90.01 12.92 -42.59
C GLN A 928 -89.84 12.89 -41.06
N VAL A 929 -90.69 13.60 -40.32
CA VAL A 929 -90.70 13.64 -38.84
C VAL A 929 -92.07 13.23 -38.31
N ALA A 930 -92.17 12.50 -37.19
CA ALA A 930 -93.46 12.06 -36.63
C ALA A 930 -94.18 13.18 -35.87
N THR A 931 -93.43 13.95 -35.11
CA THR A 931 -93.93 15.11 -34.35
C THR A 931 -92.94 16.26 -34.39
N ILE A 932 -93.41 17.48 -34.60
CA ILE A 932 -92.64 18.71 -34.36
C ILE A 932 -93.10 19.28 -33.02
N LYS A 933 -92.18 19.69 -32.16
CA LYS A 933 -92.50 20.21 -30.82
C LYS A 933 -91.85 21.56 -30.59
N ALA A 934 -92.60 22.47 -30.02
CA ALA A 934 -92.12 23.78 -29.57
C ALA A 934 -91.56 23.72 -28.15
N SER A 935 -90.78 24.73 -27.77
CA SER A 935 -90.13 24.81 -26.46
C SER A 935 -91.10 24.93 -25.28
N ASP A 936 -92.36 25.30 -25.51
CA ASP A 936 -93.43 25.34 -24.50
C ASP A 936 -94.18 24.00 -24.36
N GLY A 937 -93.73 22.95 -25.06
CA GLY A 937 -94.25 21.60 -24.97
C GLY A 937 -95.42 21.29 -25.90
N VAL A 938 -95.85 22.23 -26.75
CA VAL A 938 -96.88 21.96 -27.75
C VAL A 938 -96.32 21.16 -28.92
N THR A 939 -97.05 20.11 -29.34
CA THR A 939 -96.64 19.20 -30.41
C THR A 939 -97.60 19.24 -31.61
N LEU A 940 -97.03 19.18 -32.81
CA LEU A 940 -97.71 18.99 -34.08
C LEU A 940 -97.36 17.61 -34.64
N SER A 941 -98.36 16.73 -34.77
CA SER A 941 -98.16 15.48 -35.49
C SER A 941 -98.02 15.73 -36.99
N SER A 942 -97.33 14.83 -37.70
CA SER A 942 -97.21 14.88 -39.15
C SER A 942 -98.57 14.90 -39.87
N ALA A 943 -99.54 14.15 -39.35
CA ALA A 943 -100.93 14.18 -39.83
C ALA A 943 -101.59 15.56 -39.64
N SER A 944 -101.30 16.25 -38.53
CA SER A 944 -101.80 17.61 -38.27
C SER A 944 -101.26 18.63 -39.26
N ILE A 945 -99.97 18.56 -39.60
CA ILE A 945 -99.32 19.47 -40.56
C ILE A 945 -99.86 19.26 -41.97
N THR A 946 -100.06 18.01 -42.37
CA THR A 946 -100.67 17.67 -43.66
C THR A 946 -102.09 18.21 -43.78
N ASN A 947 -102.88 18.11 -42.70
CA ASN A 947 -104.22 18.68 -42.66
C ASN A 947 -104.19 20.22 -42.73
N LEU A 948 -103.19 20.85 -42.13
CA LEU A 948 -102.98 22.31 -42.14
C LEU A 948 -102.73 22.86 -43.55
N PHE A 949 -101.96 22.14 -44.38
CA PHE A 949 -101.65 22.56 -45.77
C PHE A 949 -102.58 21.97 -46.86
N SER A 950 -103.27 20.85 -46.60
CA SER A 950 -104.23 20.26 -47.55
C SER A 950 -105.61 20.92 -47.52
N THR A 951 -105.93 21.65 -46.45
CA THR A 951 -107.12 22.51 -46.39
C THR A 951 -106.78 23.88 -46.99
N SER A 952 -107.06 24.04 -48.29
CA SER A 952 -107.13 25.36 -48.90
C SER A 952 -108.00 26.25 -48.02
N HIS A 953 -107.43 27.29 -47.41
CA HIS A 953 -108.17 28.34 -46.73
C HIS A 953 -109.03 29.09 -47.77
N THR A 954 -110.23 28.56 -48.00
CA THR A 954 -111.40 29.35 -48.35
C THR A 954 -112.46 29.10 -47.28
N GLY A 955 -112.22 29.66 -46.09
CA GLY A 955 -113.21 29.96 -45.05
C GLY A 955 -113.91 28.78 -44.36
N ALA A 956 -113.57 28.53 -43.09
CA ALA A 956 -114.50 28.64 -41.95
C ALA A 956 -114.07 27.79 -40.73
N SER A 957 -114.26 28.42 -39.57
CA SER A 957 -114.33 27.90 -38.19
C SER A 957 -113.06 27.31 -37.56
N ASP A 958 -112.39 28.19 -36.80
CA ASP A 958 -111.87 27.91 -35.46
C ASP A 958 -112.73 26.87 -34.72
N SER A 959 -112.29 25.63 -34.67
CA SER A 959 -112.29 24.83 -33.45
C SER A 959 -111.70 23.44 -33.72
N VAL A 960 -110.73 23.10 -32.87
CA VAL A 960 -110.27 21.76 -32.47
C VAL A 960 -108.84 21.36 -32.84
N LEU A 961 -108.09 22.06 -33.72
CA LEU A 961 -106.62 21.89 -33.75
C LEU A 961 -105.80 23.17 -33.97
N LEU A 962 -106.42 24.35 -34.02
CA LEU A 962 -105.72 25.63 -34.02
C LEU A 962 -105.85 26.31 -32.67
N ASN A 963 -104.74 26.35 -31.94
CA ASN A 963 -104.36 27.42 -31.03
C ASN A 963 -102.89 27.17 -30.71
N SER A 964 -102.01 27.41 -31.70
CA SER A 964 -100.58 27.54 -31.42
C SER A 964 -99.74 27.88 -32.66
N TRP A 965 -99.91 27.18 -33.78
CA TRP A 965 -98.96 27.27 -34.91
C TRP A 965 -99.57 28.02 -36.11
N LYS A 966 -98.78 28.89 -36.78
CA LYS A 966 -99.19 29.62 -37.98
C LYS A 966 -98.62 28.93 -39.23
N SER A 967 -99.39 28.82 -40.31
CA SER A 967 -99.02 28.23 -41.61
C SER A 967 -99.22 29.19 -42.77
#